data_AF-A0A1G0YTB1-F1
#
_entry.id   AF-A0A1G0YTB1-F1
#
_cell.length_a   1.000
_cell.length_b   1.000
_cell.length_c   1.000
_cell.angle_alpha   90.00
_cell.angle_beta   90.00
_cell.angle_gamma   90.00
#
_symmetry.space_group_name_H-M   'P 1'
#
loop_
_entity.id
_entity.type
_entity.pdbx_description
1 polymer ?
#
loop_
_entity_poly.entity_id
_entity_poly.type
_entity_poly.pdbx_seq_one_letter_code
_entity_poly.pdbx_strand_id
1 'polypeptide(L)'
;MKQPNKSVLLKFENTARVADAGYHLQALCQDPYRPCFYIDSPADLMCSATWIERDDHNQGSIQAGPGGPLFEFLKKHKDDGSRPVLIVNFNHFSAADIVRFNALLDDKPNADGIPLPASATVVGLINPNERGAYTGLDFTSRFAKRHDFPERLTAQLDIPKLATPEERLPKAALLSQAINLYSNSNWEERLLGRWILKGQQLTFVEGELITAIKAGKTHIDIKNGPWGDQKFLRFWQAATLTRQFQCTGRTYDLPEGFVLTQTNSLQFKDVTEHLVIAEALSAAKPVYVLNPSTFSKFFNQYRCNNAEQAIYQDSGYLEANAEKTIAVYLSHALSEAAWSELLDSCTKQNVRLQLTLAPGVRLPAVLGLKLAVKPIPDPTPWPTESADPMPLASAIYIESSDADIAQAHLKADVIIDVSELEPANLLINIDGKLDIKTLRFKFNEKPGALLHALEQGQTVILKGQFSPQMQHYLSEELIKRQQKPSIGQLILVSDKPALFPNLPALKHTPTVAEKQALLETTFRKKFVAGLTESQINKQSLAELNAIIRYQSAHPESSDLKQTWLGMETLPKRVEPAAQKIDLKHAKAITDAFNQHRQKAVLQGLTIAPFVFLAGMTGVGKTTFIKEIWKLAHPNMHFGESELGAWAKDRRPGIKTLFIDEANLSARQWRVFEGLFNKPPGIMVDNEYVPLTPEHKVIFAGNPVSYGGGRHLPDLFKRHGGSIIFEPMPPEYIYHEMLAPVFNGTGFSTNEHEAASLKILNIAAYLTQLSHDDVLISTRELTMVALLAVNYCKDNPKTTLVDATAYYAYTIGLSLVPEASRAQFDKAYFAPPLPPSASQVLPNDFTITASNQKAFEALTHVLNLRETRRHQKGNKTQQSGGLGGLILEGDPGIGKSELVIAALTARHYQEGHDFYIIPPSMALEAKKELLLKAYSQGAIVIINEINSSSMMERFLNDLLMGEPPPGVELGKIRPGFTVIGPQNPSAMAGRARASKALQHRMQTIIMPSYKPHEMAHILSQKGLPENIAEDMTTEYHLIIKEALRNNRPPPLCFRDLIKRAEWEMSANRSVSASVNPSLAEMDWDTLINNPWSHPDNALVTNKAHALLTIYKEAPPLYQKVIATKLHELATDKKHAQPEAWLALAIVAFLEMEDDGIINCLNTLRTTQATGAPLEFFAARARREHDKVCKALLSGTELKRDVRGINAFITAYAEYIQTMLKIEKLRPDVV
;
A
#
# COMPACT_ATOMS: atom_id res chain seq x y z
N MET A 1 -7.41 -27.09 -14.34
CA MET A 1 -6.14 -27.82 -14.17
C MET A 1 -5.70 -28.63 -15.40
N LYS A 2 -6.57 -29.36 -16.13
CA LYS A 2 -6.13 -30.16 -17.32
C LYS A 2 -5.76 -29.36 -18.59
N GLN A 3 -6.25 -28.12 -18.75
CA GLN A 3 -5.90 -27.23 -19.87
C GLN A 3 -4.72 -26.32 -19.50
N PRO A 4 -3.65 -26.22 -20.31
CA PRO A 4 -2.55 -25.28 -20.10
C PRO A 4 -2.99 -23.81 -20.35
N ASN A 5 -2.23 -22.86 -19.82
CA ASN A 5 -2.27 -21.41 -20.12
C ASN A 5 -3.55 -20.67 -19.73
N LYS A 6 -4.14 -20.93 -18.56
CA LYS A 6 -5.32 -20.19 -18.10
C LYS A 6 -5.22 -19.80 -16.63
N SER A 7 -5.53 -18.55 -16.32
CA SER A 7 -5.77 -18.06 -14.97
C SER A 7 -7.20 -18.44 -14.52
N VAL A 8 -7.34 -18.96 -13.30
CA VAL A 8 -8.63 -19.39 -12.73
C VAL A 8 -8.82 -18.75 -11.35
N LEU A 9 -9.96 -18.12 -11.12
CA LEU A 9 -10.36 -17.62 -9.80
C LEU A 9 -11.44 -18.51 -9.20
N LEU A 10 -11.17 -19.04 -8.01
CA LEU A 10 -12.13 -19.79 -7.20
C LEU A 10 -12.60 -18.92 -6.03
N LYS A 11 -13.91 -18.70 -5.95
CA LYS A 11 -14.55 -17.89 -4.92
C LYS A 11 -15.22 -18.80 -3.88
N PHE A 12 -14.98 -18.52 -2.60
CA PHE A 12 -15.49 -19.29 -1.46
C PHE A 12 -16.31 -18.38 -0.54
N GLU A 13 -17.32 -18.90 0.14
CA GLU A 13 -18.13 -18.09 1.06
C GLU A 13 -17.48 -17.90 2.44
N ASN A 14 -16.41 -18.67 2.76
CA ASN A 14 -15.77 -18.72 4.07
C ASN A 14 -14.24 -18.80 3.95
N THR A 15 -13.53 -17.98 4.74
CA THR A 15 -12.06 -17.87 4.79
C THR A 15 -11.38 -19.16 5.23
N ALA A 16 -11.96 -19.94 6.14
CA ALA A 16 -11.44 -21.26 6.50
C ALA A 16 -11.38 -22.17 5.26
N ARG A 17 -12.39 -22.11 4.38
CA ARG A 17 -12.45 -22.91 3.16
C ARG A 17 -11.43 -22.51 2.10
N VAL A 18 -11.00 -21.25 2.09
CA VAL A 18 -9.91 -20.78 1.23
C VAL A 18 -8.62 -21.50 1.59
N ALA A 19 -8.31 -21.61 2.89
CA ALA A 19 -7.16 -22.37 3.37
C ALA A 19 -7.31 -23.87 3.04
N ASP A 20 -8.47 -24.47 3.33
CA ASP A 20 -8.77 -25.87 3.01
C ASP A 20 -8.51 -26.20 1.53
N ALA A 21 -9.05 -25.36 0.64
CA ALA A 21 -8.86 -25.51 -0.81
C ALA A 21 -7.39 -25.40 -1.21
N GLY A 22 -6.62 -24.51 -0.57
CA GLY A 22 -5.17 -24.41 -0.76
C GLY A 22 -4.45 -25.74 -0.50
N TYR A 23 -4.81 -26.45 0.57
CA TYR A 23 -4.22 -27.77 0.87
C TYR A 23 -4.61 -28.84 -0.15
N HIS A 24 -5.89 -28.93 -0.50
CA HIS A 24 -6.35 -29.93 -1.46
C HIS A 24 -5.75 -29.71 -2.84
N LEU A 25 -5.62 -28.46 -3.28
CA LEU A 25 -4.97 -28.16 -4.55
C LEU A 25 -3.49 -28.55 -4.54
N GLN A 26 -2.77 -28.33 -3.44
CA GLN A 26 -1.39 -28.80 -3.28
C GLN A 26 -1.30 -30.33 -3.28
N ALA A 27 -2.20 -31.03 -2.58
CA ALA A 27 -2.28 -32.49 -2.58
C ALA A 27 -2.56 -33.06 -3.98
N LEU A 28 -3.45 -32.43 -4.74
CA LEU A 28 -3.75 -32.81 -6.13
C LEU A 28 -2.57 -32.57 -7.09
N CYS A 29 -1.59 -31.74 -6.70
CA CYS A 29 -0.38 -31.46 -7.46
C CYS A 29 0.81 -32.35 -7.06
N GLN A 30 0.58 -33.47 -6.34
CA GLN A 30 1.63 -34.47 -6.04
C GLN A 30 2.15 -35.25 -7.26
N ASP A 31 1.59 -35.02 -8.46
CA ASP A 31 2.10 -35.53 -9.73
C ASP A 31 3.42 -34.84 -10.11
N PRO A 32 4.53 -35.58 -10.37
CA PRO A 32 5.82 -35.02 -10.76
C PRO A 32 5.76 -34.06 -11.96
N TYR A 33 4.76 -34.19 -12.85
CA TYR A 33 4.58 -33.33 -14.02
C TYR A 33 3.85 -32.00 -13.73
N ARG A 34 3.39 -31.79 -12.49
CA ARG A 34 2.64 -30.60 -12.04
C ARG A 34 3.18 -30.01 -10.74
N PRO A 35 4.43 -29.54 -10.74
CA PRO A 35 4.99 -28.88 -9.56
C PRO A 35 4.11 -27.69 -9.18
N CYS A 36 3.82 -27.52 -7.89
CA CYS A 36 3.04 -26.39 -7.40
C CYS A 36 3.84 -25.52 -6.44
N PHE A 37 3.57 -24.21 -6.47
CA PHE A 37 4.09 -23.26 -5.51
C PHE A 37 2.91 -22.49 -4.89
N TYR A 38 2.82 -22.52 -3.57
CA TYR A 38 1.76 -21.84 -2.81
C TYR A 38 2.25 -20.46 -2.37
N ILE A 39 1.44 -19.44 -2.65
CA ILE A 39 1.68 -18.03 -2.33
C ILE A 39 0.61 -17.64 -1.32
N ASP A 40 1.04 -17.44 -0.07
CA ASP A 40 0.12 -17.06 0.99
C ASP A 40 0.09 -15.55 1.22
N SER A 41 1.18 -14.87 0.89
CA SER A 41 1.35 -13.45 1.15
C SER A 41 2.02 -12.73 -0.02
N PRO A 42 1.92 -11.40 -0.10
CA PRO A 42 2.61 -10.61 -1.13
C PRO A 42 4.14 -10.77 -1.12
N ALA A 43 4.74 -11.12 0.03
CA ALA A 43 6.18 -11.33 0.16
C ALA A 43 6.67 -12.56 -0.63
N ASP A 44 5.82 -13.58 -0.78
CA ASP A 44 6.15 -14.81 -1.52
C ASP A 44 6.27 -14.57 -3.03
N LEU A 45 5.76 -13.43 -3.53
CA LEU A 45 5.84 -13.02 -4.93
C LEU A 45 7.12 -12.24 -5.27
N MET A 46 7.92 -11.85 -4.28
CA MET A 46 9.13 -11.04 -4.50
C MET A 46 10.26 -11.88 -5.08
N CYS A 47 10.72 -11.50 -6.28
CA CYS A 47 11.82 -12.16 -6.99
C CYS A 47 13.01 -11.23 -7.23
N SER A 48 12.84 -9.91 -7.11
CA SER A 48 13.87 -8.91 -7.44
C SER A 48 14.78 -8.54 -6.27
N ALA A 49 14.46 -8.96 -5.04
CA ALA A 49 15.21 -8.59 -3.84
C ALA A 49 16.58 -9.30 -3.74
N THR A 50 17.49 -8.71 -2.97
CA THR A 50 18.72 -9.39 -2.54
C THR A 50 18.36 -10.60 -1.69
N TRP A 51 19.12 -11.69 -1.85
CA TRP A 51 18.86 -12.95 -1.16
C TRP A 51 20.17 -13.60 -0.70
N ILE A 52 20.06 -14.58 0.19
CA ILE A 52 21.21 -15.31 0.73
C ILE A 52 21.23 -16.71 0.12
N GLU A 53 22.26 -17.00 -0.64
CA GLU A 53 22.54 -18.34 -1.16
C GLU A 53 23.29 -19.15 -0.10
N ARG A 54 22.82 -20.35 0.19
CA ARG A 54 23.41 -21.25 1.19
C ARG A 54 24.25 -22.33 0.52
N ASP A 55 25.53 -22.38 0.84
CA ASP A 55 26.44 -23.42 0.36
C ASP A 55 26.41 -24.72 1.20
N ASP A 56 27.12 -25.75 0.75
CA ASP A 56 27.25 -27.07 1.41
C ASP A 56 27.89 -27.04 2.80
N HIS A 57 28.62 -25.98 3.12
CA HIS A 57 29.24 -25.75 4.43
C HIS A 57 28.38 -24.86 5.34
N ASN A 58 27.12 -24.61 5.00
CA ASN A 58 26.20 -23.71 5.70
C ASN A 58 26.67 -22.26 5.75
N GLN A 59 27.50 -21.83 4.81
CA GLN A 59 27.87 -20.43 4.64
C GLN A 59 26.88 -19.75 3.68
N GLY A 60 26.59 -18.48 3.98
CA GLY A 60 25.69 -17.65 3.21
C GLY A 60 26.46 -16.64 2.36
N SER A 61 26.27 -16.66 1.05
CA SER A 61 26.71 -15.57 0.17
C SER A 61 25.52 -14.70 -0.22
N ILE A 62 25.63 -13.39 0.02
CA ILE A 62 24.62 -12.44 -0.42
C ILE A 62 24.74 -12.32 -1.94
N GLN A 63 23.63 -12.58 -2.64
CA GLN A 63 23.54 -12.44 -4.08
C GLN A 63 22.67 -11.23 -4.42
N ALA A 64 23.07 -10.49 -5.45
CA ALA A 64 22.18 -9.50 -6.06
C ALA A 64 20.97 -10.22 -6.67
N GLY A 65 19.79 -9.61 -6.57
CA GLY A 65 18.61 -10.13 -7.25
C GLY A 65 18.81 -10.17 -8.79
N PRO A 66 17.98 -10.95 -9.50
CA PRO A 66 16.82 -11.67 -8.99
C PRO A 66 17.17 -13.00 -8.28
N GLY A 67 16.32 -13.41 -7.34
CA GLY A 67 16.44 -14.66 -6.58
C GLY A 67 15.32 -14.88 -5.57
N GLY A 68 15.49 -15.89 -4.72
CA GLY A 68 14.49 -16.29 -3.71
C GLY A 68 13.64 -17.50 -4.11
N PRO A 69 12.75 -17.97 -3.21
CA PRO A 69 12.07 -19.26 -3.38
C PRO A 69 11.20 -19.36 -4.63
N LEU A 70 10.41 -18.32 -4.94
CA LEU A 70 9.59 -18.31 -6.16
C LEU A 70 10.46 -18.21 -7.42
N PHE A 71 11.51 -17.38 -7.41
CA PHE A 71 12.43 -17.27 -8.55
C PHE A 71 13.06 -18.61 -8.90
N GLU A 72 13.59 -19.34 -7.90
CA GLU A 72 14.18 -20.65 -8.10
C GLU A 72 13.15 -21.67 -8.60
N PHE A 73 11.92 -21.63 -8.08
CA PHE A 73 10.82 -22.46 -8.57
C PHE A 73 10.51 -22.17 -10.06
N LEU A 74 10.38 -20.89 -10.44
CA LEU A 74 10.09 -20.50 -11.83
C LEU A 74 11.25 -20.85 -12.77
N LYS A 75 12.50 -20.66 -12.32
CA LYS A 75 13.70 -20.99 -13.09
C LYS A 75 13.84 -22.50 -13.32
N LYS A 76 13.61 -23.31 -12.28
CA LYS A 76 13.65 -24.78 -12.35
C LYS A 76 12.65 -25.34 -13.34
N HIS A 77 11.46 -24.74 -13.43
CA HIS A 77 10.33 -25.25 -14.21
C HIS A 77 10.04 -24.46 -15.50
N LYS A 78 10.99 -23.64 -15.98
CA LYS A 78 10.80 -22.80 -17.17
C LYS A 78 10.70 -23.61 -18.46
N ASP A 79 11.60 -24.59 -18.63
CA ASP A 79 11.81 -25.32 -19.87
C ASP A 79 11.93 -26.85 -19.66
N ASP A 80 11.50 -27.38 -18.51
CA ASP A 80 11.62 -28.80 -18.15
C ASP A 80 10.43 -29.68 -18.63
N GLY A 81 9.49 -29.09 -19.38
CA GLY A 81 8.28 -29.75 -19.87
C GLY A 81 7.18 -29.93 -18.81
N SER A 82 7.41 -29.49 -17.57
CA SER A 82 6.41 -29.50 -16.52
C SER A 82 5.32 -28.44 -16.74
N ARG A 83 4.20 -28.59 -16.03
CA ARG A 83 3.06 -27.65 -16.06
C ARG A 83 2.90 -27.03 -14.66
N PRO A 84 3.74 -26.05 -14.30
CA PRO A 84 3.76 -25.52 -12.95
C PRO A 84 2.44 -24.82 -12.59
N VAL A 85 2.03 -24.95 -11.34
CA VAL A 85 0.81 -24.35 -10.80
C VAL A 85 1.14 -23.38 -9.68
N LEU A 86 0.78 -22.11 -9.83
CA LEU A 86 0.87 -21.11 -8.76
C LEU A 86 -0.50 -21.02 -8.09
N ILE A 87 -0.56 -21.33 -6.80
CA ILE A 87 -1.78 -21.25 -5.99
C ILE A 87 -1.66 -20.00 -5.12
N VAL A 88 -2.53 -19.02 -5.34
CA VAL A 88 -2.45 -17.71 -4.68
C VAL A 88 -3.64 -17.51 -3.76
N ASN A 89 -3.39 -17.37 -2.46
CA ASN A 89 -4.39 -17.01 -1.48
C ASN A 89 -4.51 -15.48 -1.38
N PHE A 90 -5.54 -14.91 -2.01
CA PHE A 90 -5.75 -13.47 -2.02
C PHE A 90 -6.39 -12.91 -0.75
N ASN A 91 -6.79 -13.73 0.24
CA ASN A 91 -7.38 -13.22 1.49
C ASN A 91 -6.35 -12.47 2.36
N HIS A 92 -5.07 -12.79 2.22
CA HIS A 92 -4.00 -12.14 2.96
C HIS A 92 -3.36 -10.97 2.19
N PHE A 93 -3.94 -10.60 1.05
CA PHE A 93 -3.48 -9.48 0.24
C PHE A 93 -4.36 -8.28 0.54
N SER A 94 -3.74 -7.13 0.81
CA SER A 94 -4.51 -5.88 0.82
C SER A 94 -4.94 -5.54 -0.61
N ALA A 95 -5.96 -4.67 -0.74
CA ALA A 95 -6.36 -4.15 -2.04
C ALA A 95 -5.20 -3.49 -2.80
N ALA A 96 -4.24 -2.88 -2.10
CA ALA A 96 -3.03 -2.32 -2.71
C ALA A 96 -2.07 -3.40 -3.21
N ASP A 97 -1.92 -4.51 -2.47
CA ASP A 97 -1.07 -5.63 -2.89
C ASP A 97 -1.61 -6.34 -4.12
N ILE A 98 -2.92 -6.58 -4.18
CA ILE A 98 -3.58 -7.19 -5.34
C ILE A 98 -3.29 -6.36 -6.58
N VAL A 99 -3.39 -5.03 -6.44
CA VAL A 99 -3.14 -4.13 -7.54
C VAL A 99 -1.67 -4.13 -7.95
N ARG A 100 -0.76 -4.11 -6.96
CA ARG A 100 0.68 -4.20 -7.18
C ARG A 100 1.04 -5.43 -8.01
N PHE A 101 0.42 -6.58 -7.73
CA PHE A 101 0.74 -7.86 -8.36
C PHE A 101 -0.25 -8.29 -9.45
N ASN A 102 -1.08 -7.38 -9.96
CA ASN A 102 -2.00 -7.65 -11.09
C ASN A 102 -1.28 -8.15 -12.35
N ALA A 103 0.00 -7.80 -12.52
CA ALA A 103 0.84 -8.26 -13.63
C ALA A 103 1.02 -9.79 -13.67
N LEU A 104 0.74 -10.50 -12.57
CA LEU A 104 0.67 -11.96 -12.51
C LEU A 104 -0.42 -12.53 -13.42
N LEU A 105 -1.45 -11.73 -13.73
CA LEU A 105 -2.67 -12.14 -14.42
C LEU A 105 -2.80 -11.52 -15.82
N ASP A 106 -1.79 -10.80 -16.29
CA ASP A 106 -1.78 -10.16 -17.61
C ASP A 106 -1.42 -11.14 -18.73
N ASP A 107 -1.64 -10.73 -20.00
CA ASP A 107 -1.34 -11.55 -21.17
C ASP A 107 0.13 -11.98 -21.26
N LYS A 108 1.03 -11.17 -20.68
CA LYS A 108 2.44 -11.50 -20.43
C LYS A 108 2.67 -11.61 -18.91
N PRO A 109 2.28 -12.73 -18.30
CA PRO A 109 2.25 -12.84 -16.85
C PRO A 109 3.67 -12.84 -16.29
N ASN A 110 3.89 -12.06 -15.24
CA ASN A 110 5.15 -12.00 -14.52
C ASN A 110 4.93 -11.81 -13.01
N ALA A 111 5.86 -12.35 -12.21
CA ALA A 111 5.93 -12.13 -10.77
C ALA A 111 7.13 -11.21 -10.49
N ASP A 112 6.87 -10.01 -9.99
CA ASP A 112 7.91 -9.03 -9.63
C ASP A 112 8.94 -8.78 -10.75
N GLY A 113 8.46 -8.67 -12.00
CA GLY A 113 9.28 -8.45 -13.19
C GLY A 113 9.88 -9.72 -13.80
N ILE A 114 9.71 -10.89 -13.17
CA ILE A 114 10.18 -12.18 -13.69
C ILE A 114 9.06 -12.90 -14.46
N PRO A 115 9.23 -13.16 -15.76
CA PRO A 115 8.22 -13.84 -16.57
C PRO A 115 7.89 -15.24 -16.04
N LEU A 116 6.59 -15.59 -16.03
CA LEU A 116 6.17 -16.95 -15.72
C LEU A 116 6.46 -17.90 -16.91
N PRO A 117 6.70 -19.20 -16.66
CA PRO A 117 6.77 -20.21 -17.71
C PRO A 117 5.51 -20.20 -18.57
N ALA A 118 5.67 -20.39 -19.89
CA ALA A 118 4.54 -20.33 -20.82
C ALA A 118 3.45 -21.37 -20.50
N SER A 119 3.81 -22.51 -19.90
CA SER A 119 2.90 -23.59 -19.50
C SER A 119 2.26 -23.39 -18.12
N ALA A 120 2.61 -22.32 -17.39
CA ALA A 120 2.19 -22.10 -16.01
C ALA A 120 0.67 -21.82 -15.91
N THR A 121 0.07 -22.27 -14.80
CA THR A 121 -1.34 -21.99 -14.47
C THR A 121 -1.39 -21.23 -13.14
N VAL A 122 -2.10 -20.09 -13.12
CA VAL A 122 -2.35 -19.33 -11.88
C VAL A 122 -3.76 -19.65 -11.36
N VAL A 123 -3.86 -20.13 -10.13
CA VAL A 123 -5.12 -20.43 -9.43
C VAL A 123 -5.25 -19.49 -8.25
N GLY A 124 -6.15 -18.52 -8.36
CA GLY A 124 -6.49 -17.58 -7.28
C GLY A 124 -7.58 -18.16 -6.39
N LEU A 125 -7.40 -18.05 -5.08
CA LEU A 125 -8.39 -18.40 -4.05
C LEU A 125 -8.78 -17.12 -3.31
N ILE A 126 -10.09 -16.87 -3.17
CA ILE A 126 -10.58 -15.69 -2.45
C ILE A 126 -11.92 -15.95 -1.76
N ASN A 127 -12.12 -15.33 -0.60
CA ASN A 127 -13.43 -15.14 0.00
C ASN A 127 -13.95 -13.72 -0.29
N PRO A 128 -14.82 -13.51 -1.30
CA PRO A 128 -15.34 -12.18 -1.61
C PRO A 128 -16.27 -11.62 -0.54
N ASN A 129 -16.76 -12.45 0.40
CA ASN A 129 -17.64 -12.02 1.49
C ASN A 129 -16.88 -11.55 2.73
N GLU A 130 -15.56 -11.73 2.78
CA GLU A 130 -14.75 -11.26 3.90
C GLU A 130 -14.69 -9.74 3.94
N ARG A 131 -14.74 -9.16 5.14
CA ARG A 131 -14.72 -7.70 5.32
C ARG A 131 -13.39 -7.13 4.83
N GLY A 132 -13.42 -6.38 3.73
CA GLY A 132 -12.22 -5.81 3.11
C GLY A 132 -11.66 -6.64 1.95
N ALA A 133 -12.31 -7.75 1.58
CA ALA A 133 -11.96 -8.52 0.39
C ALA A 133 -12.08 -7.68 -0.87
N TYR A 134 -11.13 -7.86 -1.78
CA TYR A 134 -11.09 -7.11 -3.02
C TYR A 134 -11.93 -7.77 -4.11
N THR A 135 -12.97 -7.07 -4.57
CA THR A 135 -13.92 -7.55 -5.59
C THR A 135 -13.92 -6.70 -6.86
N GLY A 136 -12.93 -5.82 -7.02
CA GLY A 136 -12.81 -4.90 -8.15
C GLY A 136 -12.75 -5.62 -9.51
N LEU A 137 -13.39 -5.03 -10.52
CA LEU A 137 -13.36 -5.54 -11.90
C LEU A 137 -11.96 -5.43 -12.53
N ASP A 138 -11.13 -4.50 -12.09
CA ASP A 138 -9.73 -4.37 -12.49
C ASP A 138 -8.85 -5.56 -12.07
N PHE A 139 -9.29 -6.35 -11.10
CA PHE A 139 -8.70 -7.64 -10.73
C PHE A 139 -9.46 -8.82 -11.33
N THR A 140 -10.77 -8.91 -11.07
CA THR A 140 -11.54 -10.13 -11.42
C THR A 140 -11.69 -10.35 -12.93
N SER A 141 -11.71 -9.30 -13.77
CA SER A 141 -11.78 -9.42 -15.24
C SER A 141 -10.48 -9.91 -15.89
N ARG A 142 -9.37 -9.96 -15.15
CA ARG A 142 -8.08 -10.49 -15.64
C ARG A 142 -8.06 -12.02 -15.66
N PHE A 143 -8.90 -12.67 -14.86
CA PHE A 143 -8.99 -14.13 -14.87
C PHE A 143 -9.71 -14.65 -16.10
N ALA A 144 -9.13 -15.65 -16.76
CA ALA A 144 -9.75 -16.30 -17.90
C ALA A 144 -11.02 -17.09 -17.52
N LYS A 145 -11.08 -17.63 -16.30
CA LYS A 145 -12.24 -18.34 -15.75
C LYS A 145 -12.50 -17.95 -14.30
N ARG A 146 -13.78 -17.87 -13.94
CA ARG A 146 -14.28 -17.53 -12.60
C ARG A 146 -15.30 -18.60 -12.18
N HIS A 147 -15.14 -19.17 -10.99
CA HIS A 147 -16.06 -20.18 -10.47
C HIS A 147 -16.41 -19.87 -9.01
N ASP A 148 -17.71 -19.84 -8.71
CA ASP A 148 -18.21 -19.86 -7.33
C ASP A 148 -18.24 -21.31 -6.86
N PHE A 149 -17.57 -21.59 -5.74
CA PHE A 149 -17.47 -22.94 -5.19
C PHE A 149 -18.62 -23.18 -4.19
N PRO A 150 -19.58 -24.08 -4.47
CA PRO A 150 -20.77 -24.25 -3.63
C PRO A 150 -20.43 -24.83 -2.25
N GLU A 151 -21.15 -24.38 -1.22
CA GLU A 151 -20.99 -24.81 0.18
C GLU A 151 -21.10 -26.34 0.38
N ARG A 152 -21.87 -27.03 -0.47
CA ARG A 152 -22.03 -28.50 -0.39
C ARG A 152 -20.80 -29.29 -0.84
N LEU A 153 -19.97 -28.73 -1.73
CA LEU A 153 -18.75 -29.38 -2.20
C LEU A 153 -17.56 -29.14 -1.26
N THR A 154 -17.63 -28.11 -0.40
CA THR A 154 -16.57 -27.80 0.58
C THR A 154 -16.62 -28.68 1.83
N ALA A 155 -17.76 -29.31 2.13
CA ALA A 155 -17.90 -30.26 3.24
C ALA A 155 -17.12 -31.58 3.03
N GLN A 156 -16.70 -31.89 1.79
CA GLN A 156 -15.99 -33.14 1.43
C GLN A 156 -14.45 -32.98 1.37
N LEU A 157 -13.92 -31.82 1.74
CA LEU A 157 -12.49 -31.56 1.77
C LEU A 157 -11.89 -32.12 3.07
N ASP A 158 -11.51 -33.41 3.05
CA ASP A 158 -10.81 -34.09 4.15
C ASP A 158 -9.35 -33.60 4.28
N ILE A 159 -9.11 -32.69 5.20
CA ILE A 159 -7.76 -32.25 5.57
C ILE A 159 -7.18 -33.26 6.58
N PRO A 160 -5.90 -33.63 6.49
CA PRO A 160 -5.24 -34.37 7.57
C PRO A 160 -5.29 -33.52 8.85
N LYS A 161 -6.13 -33.91 9.80
CA LYS A 161 -6.07 -33.34 11.16
C LYS A 161 -4.72 -33.75 11.75
N LEU A 162 -3.97 -32.78 12.30
CA LEU A 162 -2.81 -33.09 13.13
C LEU A 162 -3.30 -34.01 14.26
N ALA A 163 -2.63 -35.14 14.47
CA ALA A 163 -3.05 -36.14 15.45
C ALA A 163 -3.16 -35.50 16.84
N THR A 164 -4.35 -35.58 17.45
CA THR A 164 -4.59 -35.11 18.81
C THR A 164 -4.21 -36.17 19.85
N PRO A 165 -3.83 -35.76 21.09
CA PRO A 165 -2.99 -36.55 22.00
C PRO A 165 -3.63 -37.78 22.67
N GLU A 166 -4.86 -38.19 22.32
CA GLU A 166 -5.64 -39.13 23.15
C GLU A 166 -5.44 -40.62 22.81
N GLU A 167 -4.70 -40.97 21.76
CA GLU A 167 -4.34 -42.36 21.52
C GLU A 167 -3.09 -42.76 22.32
N ARG A 168 -3.35 -43.40 23.46
CA ARG A 168 -2.42 -44.09 24.36
C ARG A 168 -1.03 -44.34 23.76
N LEU A 169 -0.04 -43.60 24.27
CA LEU A 169 1.38 -43.91 24.15
C LEU A 169 1.63 -45.41 24.37
N PRO A 170 2.19 -46.15 23.39
CA PRO A 170 2.99 -47.31 23.70
C PRO A 170 4.13 -46.86 24.63
N LYS A 171 4.66 -47.75 25.48
CA LYS A 171 5.77 -47.52 26.42
C LYS A 171 7.11 -47.03 25.79
N ALA A 172 7.11 -46.49 24.57
CA ALA A 172 8.25 -45.91 23.86
C ALA A 172 8.52 -44.42 24.18
N ALA A 173 7.94 -43.88 25.26
CA ALA A 173 8.17 -42.51 25.75
C ALA A 173 9.63 -42.19 26.17
N LEU A 174 10.56 -43.14 26.03
CA LEU A 174 11.99 -42.96 26.29
C LEU A 174 12.80 -42.48 25.06
N LEU A 175 12.19 -42.40 23.87
CA LEU A 175 12.90 -42.08 22.61
C LEU A 175 12.43 -40.80 21.89
N SER A 176 11.43 -40.08 22.41
CA SER A 176 10.95 -38.83 21.80
C SER A 176 11.94 -37.69 22.03
N GLN A 177 12.34 -36.99 20.96
CA GLN A 177 13.13 -35.77 21.06
C GLN A 177 12.19 -34.61 21.42
N ALA A 178 12.31 -34.09 22.63
CA ALA A 178 11.56 -32.92 23.07
C ALA A 178 12.23 -31.63 22.56
N ILE A 179 11.43 -30.74 21.97
CA ILE A 179 11.82 -29.39 21.54
C ILE A 179 10.88 -28.41 22.23
N ASN A 180 11.42 -27.57 23.12
CA ASN A 180 10.61 -26.58 23.85
C ASN A 180 10.65 -25.24 23.14
N LEU A 181 9.49 -24.68 22.78
CA LEU A 181 9.40 -23.40 22.10
C LEU A 181 9.15 -22.23 23.05
N TYR A 182 8.93 -22.51 24.34
CA TYR A 182 8.61 -21.53 25.39
C TYR A 182 7.49 -20.55 25.01
N SER A 183 6.54 -20.96 24.17
CA SER A 183 5.49 -20.07 23.63
C SER A 183 6.03 -18.81 22.92
N ASN A 184 7.27 -18.85 22.42
CA ASN A 184 7.90 -17.73 21.73
C ASN A 184 7.44 -17.65 20.27
N SER A 185 7.31 -16.44 19.73
CA SER A 185 6.91 -16.19 18.35
C SER A 185 8.01 -16.52 17.34
N ASN A 186 9.27 -16.59 17.76
CA ASN A 186 10.43 -16.95 16.92
C ASN A 186 10.61 -18.47 16.73
N TRP A 187 9.52 -19.25 16.81
CA TRP A 187 9.56 -20.71 16.71
C TRP A 187 10.27 -21.21 15.43
N GLU A 188 10.16 -20.46 14.33
CA GLU A 188 10.72 -20.83 13.03
C GLU A 188 12.24 -20.86 13.08
N GLU A 189 12.87 -19.85 13.68
CA GLU A 189 14.32 -19.82 13.87
C GLU A 189 14.80 -20.98 14.73
N ARG A 190 13.99 -21.42 15.69
CA ARG A 190 14.35 -22.50 16.60
C ARG A 190 14.17 -23.88 16.00
N LEU A 191 13.08 -24.11 15.25
CA LEU A 191 12.84 -25.37 14.58
C LEU A 191 13.72 -25.52 13.33
N LEU A 192 13.72 -24.51 12.48
CA LEU A 192 14.34 -24.58 11.15
C LEU A 192 15.77 -24.03 11.15
N GLY A 193 16.08 -23.09 12.02
CA GLY A 193 17.41 -22.48 12.11
C GLY A 193 17.41 -21.03 11.67
N ARG A 194 18.57 -20.39 11.80
CA ARG A 194 18.74 -18.96 11.53
C ARG A 194 20.10 -18.63 10.95
N TRP A 195 20.17 -17.52 10.21
CA TRP A 195 21.44 -16.93 9.81
C TRP A 195 22.07 -16.19 10.98
N ILE A 196 23.35 -16.47 11.23
CA ILE A 196 24.17 -15.77 12.21
C ILE A 196 25.36 -15.17 11.48
N LEU A 197 25.72 -13.94 11.82
CA LEU A 197 26.90 -13.29 11.26
C LEU A 197 28.12 -13.58 12.15
N LYS A 198 29.13 -14.24 11.59
CA LYS A 198 30.42 -14.50 12.24
C LYS A 198 31.50 -13.68 11.53
N GLY A 199 31.85 -12.54 12.11
CA GLY A 199 32.71 -11.54 11.46
C GLY A 199 31.95 -10.82 10.35
N GLN A 200 32.32 -11.09 9.09
CA GLN A 200 31.62 -10.61 7.90
C GLN A 200 30.86 -11.73 7.17
N GLN A 201 31.01 -12.99 7.60
CA GLN A 201 30.48 -14.16 6.91
C GLN A 201 29.16 -14.63 7.55
N LEU A 202 28.11 -14.77 6.74
CA LEU A 202 26.86 -15.37 7.19
C LEU A 202 27.05 -16.88 7.32
N THR A 203 26.62 -17.44 8.44
CA THR A 203 26.62 -18.87 8.73
C THR A 203 25.23 -19.28 9.18
N PHE A 204 24.64 -20.28 8.53
CA PHE A 204 23.35 -20.83 8.92
C PHE A 204 23.54 -21.81 10.07
N VAL A 205 22.90 -21.54 11.20
CA VAL A 205 22.81 -22.47 12.32
C VAL A 205 21.49 -23.22 12.21
N GLU A 206 21.57 -24.53 12.02
CA GLU A 206 20.40 -25.39 11.87
C GLU A 206 19.57 -25.44 13.15
N GLY A 207 18.25 -25.44 12.99
CA GLY A 207 17.33 -25.53 14.12
C GLY A 207 17.25 -26.94 14.70
N GLU A 208 16.58 -27.03 15.84
CA GLU A 208 16.44 -28.27 16.61
C GLU A 208 15.70 -29.36 15.83
N LEU A 209 14.73 -29.00 14.98
CA LEU A 209 13.98 -29.96 14.15
C LEU A 209 14.86 -30.55 13.05
N ILE A 210 15.60 -29.71 12.33
CA ILE A 210 16.52 -30.17 11.28
C ILE A 210 17.58 -31.09 11.88
N THR A 211 18.13 -30.71 13.03
CA THR A 211 19.12 -31.51 13.75
C THR A 211 18.54 -32.87 14.15
N ALA A 212 17.32 -32.90 14.69
CA ALA A 212 16.65 -34.14 15.09
C ALA A 212 16.36 -35.07 13.90
N ILE A 213 15.89 -34.52 12.77
CA ILE A 213 15.58 -35.27 11.55
C ILE A 213 16.85 -35.89 10.96
N LYS A 214 17.94 -35.11 10.86
CA LYS A 214 19.24 -35.62 10.40
C LYS A 214 19.80 -36.72 11.30
N ALA A 215 19.49 -36.66 12.60
CA ALA A 215 19.82 -37.72 13.56
C ALA A 215 18.87 -38.93 13.49
N GLY A 216 17.96 -38.99 12.50
CA GLY A 216 17.04 -40.10 12.27
C GLY A 216 15.91 -40.21 13.28
N LYS A 217 15.60 -39.14 14.03
CA LYS A 217 14.52 -39.16 15.02
C LYS A 217 13.16 -39.16 14.33
N THR A 218 12.34 -40.17 14.65
CA THR A 218 10.99 -40.32 14.10
C THR A 218 9.90 -39.78 15.02
N HIS A 219 10.20 -39.49 16.29
CA HIS A 219 9.22 -39.00 17.27
C HIS A 219 9.68 -37.65 17.85
N ILE A 220 8.93 -36.59 17.55
CA ILE A 220 9.19 -35.22 18.02
C ILE A 220 8.07 -34.78 18.99
N ASP A 221 8.43 -34.30 20.17
CA ASP A 221 7.52 -33.69 21.15
C ASP A 221 7.74 -32.18 21.16
N ILE A 222 6.76 -31.41 20.71
CA ILE A 222 6.80 -29.95 20.78
C ILE A 222 6.21 -29.49 22.12
N LYS A 223 7.09 -28.99 22.98
CA LYS A 223 6.72 -28.41 24.28
C LYS A 223 6.39 -26.94 24.14
N ASN A 224 5.24 -26.53 24.68
CA ASN A 224 4.78 -25.13 24.72
C ASN A 224 4.83 -24.45 23.33
N GLY A 225 4.34 -25.16 22.31
CA GLY A 225 4.25 -24.61 20.95
C GLY A 225 3.18 -23.53 20.81
N PRO A 226 3.33 -22.57 19.88
CA PRO A 226 2.32 -21.54 19.61
C PRO A 226 1.16 -22.11 18.78
N TRP A 227 0.40 -23.07 19.32
CA TRP A 227 -0.67 -23.78 18.59
C TRP A 227 -1.86 -22.89 18.17
N GLY A 228 -1.92 -21.65 18.67
CA GLY A 228 -2.86 -20.62 18.19
C GLY A 228 -2.35 -19.81 17.00
N ASP A 229 -1.06 -19.91 16.65
CA ASP A 229 -0.47 -19.26 15.48
C ASP A 229 -0.83 -20.07 14.22
N GLN A 230 -1.54 -19.43 13.29
CA GLN A 230 -1.90 -20.03 12.02
C GLN A 230 -0.67 -20.44 11.22
N LYS A 231 0.38 -19.61 11.14
CA LYS A 231 1.60 -19.93 10.38
C LYS A 231 2.27 -21.20 10.90
N PHE A 232 2.29 -21.37 12.22
CA PHE A 232 2.81 -22.57 12.89
C PHE A 232 2.01 -23.83 12.54
N LEU A 233 0.67 -23.76 12.62
CA LEU A 233 -0.20 -24.88 12.25
C LEU A 233 -0.04 -25.26 10.77
N ARG A 234 0.00 -24.25 9.89
CA ARG A 234 0.16 -24.46 8.44
C ARG A 234 1.47 -25.15 8.11
N PHE A 235 2.57 -24.74 8.75
CA PHE A 235 3.87 -25.38 8.57
C PHE A 235 3.79 -26.89 8.85
N TRP A 236 3.23 -27.30 9.99
CA TRP A 236 3.13 -28.71 10.35
C TRP A 236 2.18 -29.50 9.44
N GLN A 237 1.05 -28.91 9.06
CA GLN A 237 0.11 -29.53 8.12
C GLN A 237 0.74 -29.74 6.74
N ALA A 238 1.42 -28.73 6.20
CA ALA A 238 2.10 -28.83 4.91
C ALA A 238 3.21 -29.88 4.97
N ALA A 239 4.09 -29.82 5.98
CA ALA A 239 5.21 -30.76 6.12
C ALA A 239 4.76 -32.22 6.27
N THR A 240 3.69 -32.47 7.03
CA THR A 240 3.14 -33.83 7.20
C THR A 240 2.44 -34.35 5.95
N LEU A 241 1.74 -33.48 5.22
CA LEU A 241 1.04 -33.84 3.96
C LEU A 241 2.02 -34.18 2.83
N THR A 242 3.07 -33.37 2.65
CA THR A 242 4.05 -33.55 1.57
C THR A 242 5.19 -34.48 1.96
N ARG A 243 5.30 -34.86 3.25
CA ARG A 243 6.43 -35.57 3.86
C ARG A 243 7.77 -34.83 3.71
N GLN A 244 7.75 -33.53 3.44
CA GLN A 244 8.96 -32.72 3.28
C GLN A 244 8.68 -31.25 3.60
N PHE A 245 9.71 -30.48 3.96
CA PHE A 245 9.60 -29.03 4.08
C PHE A 245 10.85 -28.35 3.51
N GLN A 246 10.71 -27.07 3.14
CA GLN A 246 11.81 -26.28 2.64
C GLN A 246 12.29 -25.26 3.68
N CYS A 247 13.61 -25.09 3.77
CA CYS A 247 14.24 -24.06 4.59
C CYS A 247 15.53 -23.57 3.90
N THR A 248 15.66 -22.25 3.70
CA THR A 248 16.84 -21.60 3.09
C THR A 248 17.29 -22.24 1.76
N GLY A 249 16.35 -22.51 0.85
CA GLY A 249 16.64 -23.09 -0.46
C GLY A 249 16.92 -24.61 -0.46
N ARG A 250 16.87 -25.28 0.70
CA ARG A 250 17.02 -26.73 0.81
C ARG A 250 15.70 -27.41 1.15
N THR A 251 15.53 -28.63 0.67
CA THR A 251 14.39 -29.50 1.00
C THR A 251 14.85 -30.53 2.03
N TYR A 252 14.01 -30.77 3.05
CA TYR A 252 14.24 -31.73 4.12
C TYR A 252 13.09 -32.72 4.15
N ASP A 253 13.40 -34.01 4.04
CA ASP A 253 12.41 -35.08 4.10
C ASP A 253 12.10 -35.47 5.54
N LEU A 254 10.81 -35.68 5.83
CA LEU A 254 10.38 -36.26 7.09
C LEU A 254 10.63 -37.78 7.06
N PRO A 255 11.23 -38.37 8.11
CA PRO A 255 11.47 -39.79 8.18
C PRO A 255 10.19 -40.63 8.04
N GLU A 256 10.34 -41.85 7.53
CA GLU A 256 9.23 -42.82 7.50
C GLU A 256 8.74 -43.10 8.93
N GLY A 257 7.41 -43.09 9.13
CA GLY A 257 6.81 -43.24 10.45
C GLY A 257 6.96 -42.02 11.37
N PHE A 258 7.22 -40.82 10.84
CA PHE A 258 7.26 -39.59 11.63
C PHE A 258 5.99 -39.34 12.46
N VAL A 259 6.15 -39.10 13.76
CA VAL A 259 5.08 -38.79 14.73
C VAL A 259 5.38 -37.46 15.42
N LEU A 260 4.41 -36.56 15.39
CA LEU A 260 4.42 -35.28 16.10
C LEU A 260 3.54 -35.38 17.34
N THR A 261 4.07 -35.01 18.50
CA THR A 261 3.34 -34.93 19.77
C THR A 261 3.41 -33.52 20.35
N GLN A 262 2.43 -33.17 21.18
CA GLN A 262 2.29 -31.86 21.80
C GLN A 262 2.23 -32.01 23.32
N THR A 263 3.05 -31.25 24.03
CA THR A 263 3.01 -31.15 25.49
C THR A 263 2.96 -29.69 25.94
N ASN A 264 1.90 -29.30 26.65
CA ASN A 264 1.77 -27.96 27.21
C ASN A 264 1.88 -28.02 28.74
N SER A 265 3.08 -27.86 29.27
CA SER A 265 3.30 -27.72 30.70
C SER A 265 4.59 -26.95 30.96
N LEU A 266 4.48 -25.77 31.54
CA LEU A 266 5.61 -25.06 32.13
C LEU A 266 5.86 -25.67 33.52
N GLN A 267 6.74 -26.65 33.61
CA GLN A 267 7.12 -27.24 34.89
C GLN A 267 8.26 -26.41 35.51
N PHE A 268 7.94 -25.61 36.53
CA PHE A 268 8.92 -24.78 37.25
C PHE A 268 9.51 -25.43 38.50
N LYS A 269 8.95 -26.57 38.96
CA LYS A 269 9.27 -27.16 40.27
C LYS A 269 10.72 -27.63 40.42
N ASP A 270 11.34 -28.13 39.35
CA ASP A 270 12.71 -28.69 39.41
C ASP A 270 13.79 -27.66 39.01
N VAL A 271 13.38 -26.50 38.46
CA VAL A 271 14.28 -25.51 37.82
C VAL A 271 14.58 -24.30 38.72
N THR A 272 13.84 -24.13 39.81
CA THR A 272 14.06 -23.04 40.78
C THR A 272 15.25 -23.29 41.71
N GLU A 273 15.84 -24.49 41.71
CA GLU A 273 17.07 -24.82 42.46
C GLU A 273 18.26 -23.94 42.04
N HIS A 274 18.23 -23.44 40.80
CA HIS A 274 19.22 -22.52 40.25
C HIS A 274 19.00 -21.06 40.66
N LEU A 275 17.96 -20.75 41.46
CA LEU A 275 17.59 -19.39 41.83
C LEU A 275 17.73 -19.17 43.34
N VAL A 276 18.60 -18.23 43.73
CA VAL A 276 18.81 -17.80 45.12
C VAL A 276 18.46 -16.33 45.22
N ILE A 277 17.63 -15.95 46.20
CA ILE A 277 17.26 -14.55 46.37
C ILE A 277 18.24 -13.86 47.32
N ALA A 278 18.68 -12.66 46.96
CA ALA A 278 19.54 -11.81 47.77
C ALA A 278 18.82 -10.54 48.22
N GLU A 279 19.05 -10.13 49.47
CA GLU A 279 18.44 -8.93 50.05
C GLU A 279 19.06 -7.63 49.53
N ALA A 280 20.32 -7.63 49.09
CA ALA A 280 21.03 -6.45 48.62
C ALA A 280 21.89 -6.75 47.38
N LEU A 281 22.23 -5.69 46.64
CA LEU A 281 23.16 -5.74 45.52
C LEU A 281 24.55 -6.14 46.00
N SER A 282 25.25 -6.98 45.23
CA SER A 282 26.63 -7.35 45.55
C SER A 282 27.58 -6.19 45.23
N ALA A 283 28.31 -5.71 46.23
CA ALA A 283 29.38 -4.74 46.04
C ALA A 283 30.69 -5.38 45.51
N ALA A 284 30.86 -6.69 45.71
CA ALA A 284 32.11 -7.39 45.41
C ALA A 284 32.14 -8.09 44.04
N LYS A 285 30.98 -8.23 43.37
CA LYS A 285 30.83 -8.96 42.10
C LYS A 285 30.19 -8.07 41.04
N PRO A 286 30.52 -8.25 39.74
CA PRO A 286 29.77 -7.62 38.67
C PRO A 286 28.30 -8.06 38.74
N VAL A 287 27.38 -7.10 38.67
CA VAL A 287 25.94 -7.35 38.66
C VAL A 287 25.42 -7.25 37.24
N TYR A 288 24.75 -8.30 36.77
CA TYR A 288 24.12 -8.33 35.45
C TYR A 288 22.66 -7.88 35.56
N VAL A 289 22.26 -6.88 34.78
CA VAL A 289 20.88 -6.38 34.79
C VAL A 289 20.00 -7.23 33.89
N LEU A 290 18.91 -7.74 34.46
CA LEU A 290 17.89 -8.54 33.80
C LEU A 290 16.58 -7.73 33.67
N ASN A 291 16.09 -7.63 32.43
CA ASN A 291 14.80 -7.07 32.05
C ASN A 291 14.45 -7.53 30.62
N PRO A 292 13.26 -7.23 30.08
CA PRO A 292 12.89 -7.66 28.73
C PRO A 292 13.87 -7.25 27.62
N SER A 293 14.55 -6.09 27.75
CA SER A 293 15.48 -5.60 26.72
C SER A 293 16.90 -6.16 26.85
N THR A 294 17.34 -6.54 28.05
CA THR A 294 18.67 -7.13 28.30
C THR A 294 18.64 -8.66 28.37
N PHE A 295 17.45 -9.27 28.31
CA PHE A 295 17.23 -10.72 28.38
C PHE A 295 18.11 -11.51 27.41
N SER A 296 18.23 -11.05 26.16
CA SER A 296 19.02 -11.73 25.12
C SER A 296 20.52 -11.84 25.48
N LYS A 297 21.07 -10.89 26.25
CA LYS A 297 22.49 -10.89 26.69
C LYS A 297 22.84 -12.07 27.58
N PHE A 298 21.85 -12.69 28.24
CA PHE A 298 22.06 -13.90 29.03
C PHE A 298 22.39 -15.12 28.17
N PHE A 299 21.94 -15.13 26.91
CA PHE A 299 22.15 -16.23 25.97
C PHE A 299 23.27 -15.92 24.97
N ASN A 300 23.27 -14.71 24.38
CA ASN A 300 24.22 -14.32 23.35
C ASN A 300 24.62 -12.86 23.50
N GLN A 301 25.90 -12.55 23.26
CA GLN A 301 26.39 -11.18 23.19
C GLN A 301 27.01 -10.92 21.81
N TYR A 302 27.07 -9.65 21.42
CA TYR A 302 27.71 -9.24 20.20
C TYR A 302 28.82 -8.23 20.51
N ARG A 303 29.95 -8.40 19.85
CA ARG A 303 31.12 -7.52 19.93
C ARG A 303 31.48 -7.04 18.55
N CYS A 304 31.52 -5.72 18.38
CA CYS A 304 32.00 -5.10 17.16
C CYS A 304 33.53 -4.95 17.21
N ASN A 305 34.21 -5.27 16.11
CA ASN A 305 35.59 -4.91 15.88
C ASN A 305 35.65 -3.81 14.83
N ASN A 306 35.86 -2.57 15.28
CA ASN A 306 35.89 -1.39 14.40
C ASN A 306 37.05 -1.43 13.39
N ALA A 307 38.18 -2.05 13.74
CA ALA A 307 39.34 -2.13 12.84
C ALA A 307 39.05 -3.06 11.64
N GLU A 308 38.34 -4.16 11.91
CA GLU A 308 37.92 -5.14 10.88
C GLU A 308 36.56 -4.81 10.25
N GLN A 309 35.87 -3.80 10.79
CA GLN A 309 34.47 -3.47 10.50
C GLN A 309 33.53 -4.69 10.56
N ALA A 310 33.75 -5.56 11.53
CA ALA A 310 33.11 -6.87 11.64
C ALA A 310 32.40 -7.03 12.98
N ILE A 311 31.40 -7.90 13.04
CA ILE A 311 30.68 -8.22 14.29
C ILE A 311 30.85 -9.70 14.62
N TYR A 312 31.14 -9.98 15.89
CA TYR A 312 31.33 -11.33 16.40
C TYR A 312 30.28 -11.62 17.46
N GLN A 313 29.78 -12.85 17.46
CA GLN A 313 28.94 -13.32 18.55
C GLN A 313 29.82 -13.94 19.62
N ASP A 314 29.76 -13.36 20.82
CA ASP A 314 30.40 -13.86 22.02
C ASP A 314 29.37 -14.61 22.89
N SER A 315 29.86 -15.47 23.80
CA SER A 315 29.02 -16.19 24.75
C SER A 315 28.16 -15.25 25.61
N GLY A 316 26.90 -15.64 25.84
CA GLY A 316 26.03 -14.95 26.79
C GLY A 316 26.51 -15.06 28.23
N TYR A 317 25.88 -14.30 29.13
CA TYR A 317 26.26 -14.31 30.55
C TYR A 317 26.17 -15.70 31.21
N LEU A 318 25.25 -16.56 30.77
CA LEU A 318 25.12 -17.91 31.33
C LEU A 318 26.28 -18.81 30.89
N GLU A 319 26.54 -18.90 29.58
CA GLU A 319 27.64 -19.74 29.06
C GLU A 319 29.01 -19.24 29.52
N ALA A 320 29.25 -17.92 29.52
CA ALA A 320 30.50 -17.34 30.01
C ALA A 320 30.77 -17.58 31.51
N ASN A 321 29.73 -17.94 32.27
CA ASN A 321 29.81 -18.22 33.70
C ASN A 321 29.33 -19.63 34.05
N ALA A 322 29.47 -20.60 33.14
CA ALA A 322 29.13 -22.00 33.39
C ALA A 322 29.69 -22.49 34.74
N GLU A 323 28.88 -23.27 35.46
CA GLU A 323 29.18 -23.81 36.80
C GLU A 323 29.39 -22.77 37.93
N LYS A 324 29.10 -21.47 37.70
CA LYS A 324 29.29 -20.40 38.69
C LYS A 324 27.97 -19.83 39.21
N THR A 325 28.07 -19.10 40.32
CA THR A 325 26.99 -18.24 40.82
C THR A 325 27.20 -16.78 40.40
N ILE A 326 26.26 -16.22 39.65
CA ILE A 326 26.29 -14.82 39.18
C ILE A 326 25.28 -13.94 39.90
N ALA A 327 25.63 -12.68 40.15
CA ALA A 327 24.72 -11.70 40.73
C ALA A 327 23.86 -11.06 39.63
N VAL A 328 22.54 -11.13 39.78
CA VAL A 328 21.57 -10.65 38.80
C VAL A 328 20.63 -9.64 39.44
N TYR A 329 20.42 -8.53 38.75
CA TYR A 329 19.50 -7.49 39.17
C TYR A 329 18.27 -7.45 38.26
N LEU A 330 17.11 -7.84 38.79
CA LEU A 330 15.85 -7.77 38.07
C LEU A 330 15.28 -6.35 38.16
N SER A 331 15.52 -5.57 37.11
CA SER A 331 15.04 -4.18 37.04
C SER A 331 13.57 -4.08 36.64
N HIS A 332 13.06 -5.03 35.86
CA HIS A 332 11.67 -5.08 35.38
C HIS A 332 11.18 -6.53 35.29
N ALA A 333 9.87 -6.74 35.39
CA ALA A 333 9.27 -8.08 35.33
C ALA A 333 9.47 -8.75 33.96
N LEU A 334 9.63 -10.07 33.96
CA LEU A 334 9.67 -10.92 32.76
C LEU A 334 8.40 -11.77 32.66
N SER A 335 8.07 -12.21 31.44
CA SER A 335 6.99 -13.18 31.22
C SER A 335 7.35 -14.56 31.78
N GLU A 336 6.35 -15.40 32.03
CA GLU A 336 6.55 -16.79 32.49
C GLU A 336 7.37 -17.60 31.47
N ALA A 337 7.14 -17.37 30.17
CA ALA A 337 7.92 -17.93 29.08
C ALA A 337 9.42 -17.57 29.17
N ALA A 338 9.74 -16.29 29.37
CA ALA A 338 11.12 -15.83 29.50
C ALA A 338 11.81 -16.41 30.74
N TRP A 339 11.08 -16.54 31.86
CA TRP A 339 11.59 -17.25 33.04
C TRP A 339 11.88 -18.72 32.75
N SER A 340 10.99 -19.42 32.05
CA SER A 340 11.19 -20.82 31.69
C SER A 340 12.43 -21.00 30.80
N GLU A 341 12.65 -20.13 29.83
CA GLU A 341 13.81 -20.17 28.94
C GLU A 341 15.12 -19.88 29.69
N LEU A 342 15.10 -18.88 30.59
CA LEU A 342 16.25 -18.53 31.42
C LEU A 342 16.65 -19.67 32.35
N LEU A 343 15.70 -20.26 33.08
CA LEU A 343 15.97 -21.31 34.06
C LEU A 343 16.36 -22.64 33.39
N ASP A 344 15.76 -23.00 32.25
CA ASP A 344 16.19 -24.18 31.48
C ASP A 344 17.64 -24.01 30.98
N SER A 345 18.01 -22.80 30.56
CA SER A 345 19.39 -22.49 30.17
C SER A 345 20.36 -22.46 31.34
N CYS A 346 19.93 -22.01 32.53
CA CYS A 346 20.72 -22.11 33.76
C CYS A 346 20.99 -23.56 34.13
N THR A 347 20.01 -24.45 33.96
CA THR A 347 20.15 -25.89 34.21
C THR A 347 21.16 -26.52 33.26
N LYS A 348 21.05 -26.22 31.96
CA LYS A 348 21.97 -26.71 30.92
C LYS A 348 23.44 -26.30 31.17
N GLN A 349 23.66 -25.09 31.68
CA GLN A 349 24.99 -24.54 31.95
C GLN A 349 25.43 -24.71 33.42
N ASN A 350 24.59 -25.34 34.26
CA ASN A 350 24.76 -25.45 35.71
C ASN A 350 25.09 -24.11 36.42
N VAL A 351 24.44 -23.02 36.00
CA VAL A 351 24.63 -21.67 36.58
C VAL A 351 23.63 -21.44 37.69
N ARG A 352 24.04 -20.78 38.78
CA ARG A 352 23.13 -20.30 39.83
C ARG A 352 22.96 -18.78 39.77
N LEU A 353 21.72 -18.31 39.78
CA LEU A 353 21.38 -16.90 39.77
C LEU A 353 21.15 -16.41 41.21
N GLN A 354 22.00 -15.48 41.67
CA GLN A 354 21.75 -14.73 42.89
C GLN A 354 20.97 -13.46 42.54
N LEU A 355 19.64 -13.51 42.69
CA LEU A 355 18.70 -12.50 42.23
C LEU A 355 18.41 -11.42 43.28
N THR A 356 18.59 -10.17 42.92
CA THR A 356 18.10 -8.99 43.66
C THR A 356 16.98 -8.32 42.85
N LEU A 357 15.88 -7.98 43.51
CA LEU A 357 14.71 -7.34 42.89
C LEU A 357 14.77 -5.81 43.06
N ALA A 358 14.44 -5.06 42.00
CA ALA A 358 14.16 -3.64 42.12
C ALA A 358 12.88 -3.38 42.95
N PRO A 359 12.78 -2.22 43.64
CA PRO A 359 11.56 -1.85 44.35
C PRO A 359 10.34 -1.85 43.41
N GLY A 360 9.22 -2.40 43.88
CA GLY A 360 7.99 -2.54 43.08
C GLY A 360 7.95 -3.72 42.10
N VAL A 361 9.08 -4.38 41.79
CA VAL A 361 9.12 -5.51 40.86
C VAL A 361 8.63 -6.81 41.53
N ARG A 362 7.86 -7.60 40.79
CA ARG A 362 7.26 -8.86 41.26
C ARG A 362 7.77 -10.05 40.46
N LEU A 363 7.92 -11.19 41.13
CA LEU A 363 8.12 -12.49 40.48
C LEU A 363 6.78 -13.14 40.12
N PRO A 364 6.71 -13.92 39.03
CA PRO A 364 5.53 -14.72 38.71
C PRO A 364 5.19 -15.71 39.82
N ALA A 365 3.90 -15.83 40.13
CA ALA A 365 3.41 -16.75 41.17
C ALA A 365 3.78 -18.22 40.89
N VAL A 366 3.91 -18.58 39.60
CA VAL A 366 4.28 -19.93 39.14
C VAL A 366 5.66 -20.39 39.60
N LEU A 367 6.57 -19.47 39.97
CA LEU A 367 7.89 -19.82 40.53
C LEU A 367 7.79 -20.34 41.96
N GLY A 368 6.65 -20.20 42.65
CA GLY A 368 6.46 -20.70 44.02
C GLY A 368 7.28 -19.98 45.10
N LEU A 369 8.04 -18.94 44.74
CA LEU A 369 8.86 -18.15 45.65
C LEU A 369 8.03 -17.04 46.30
N LYS A 370 7.88 -17.09 47.63
CA LYS A 370 7.21 -16.03 48.40
C LYS A 370 8.24 -15.00 48.84
N LEU A 371 8.25 -13.84 48.19
CA LEU A 371 9.10 -12.71 48.52
C LEU A 371 8.26 -11.47 48.83
N ALA A 372 8.65 -10.74 49.87
CA ALA A 372 8.08 -9.43 50.14
C ALA A 372 8.56 -8.45 49.06
N VAL A 373 7.62 -7.84 48.34
CA VAL A 373 7.93 -6.78 47.38
C VAL A 373 8.41 -5.57 48.16
N LYS A 374 9.63 -5.11 47.88
CA LYS A 374 10.13 -3.87 48.46
C LYS A 374 9.28 -2.70 47.95
N PRO A 375 8.75 -1.84 48.84
CA PRO A 375 8.01 -0.67 48.40
C PRO A 375 8.93 0.27 47.62
N ILE A 376 8.38 0.94 46.62
CA ILE A 376 9.09 2.01 45.92
C ILE A 376 9.31 3.14 46.93
N PRO A 377 10.55 3.61 47.14
CA PRO A 377 10.81 4.71 48.06
C PRO A 377 10.01 5.96 47.65
N ASP A 378 9.37 6.62 48.61
CA ASP A 378 8.73 7.91 48.35
C ASP A 378 9.79 8.95 47.98
N PRO A 379 9.57 9.74 46.92
CA PRO A 379 10.52 10.78 46.52
C PRO A 379 10.58 11.87 47.59
N THR A 380 11.79 12.33 47.92
CA THR A 380 11.97 13.42 48.87
C THR A 380 11.58 14.75 48.23
N PRO A 381 10.97 15.70 48.97
CA PRO A 381 10.64 17.01 48.42
C PRO A 381 11.88 17.73 47.88
N TRP A 382 11.73 18.40 46.73
CA TRP A 382 12.77 19.24 46.17
C TRP A 382 13.16 20.38 47.13
N PRO A 383 14.45 20.61 47.43
CA PRO A 383 14.86 21.69 48.29
C PRO A 383 14.70 23.03 47.57
N THR A 384 13.66 23.78 47.87
CA THR A 384 13.36 25.09 47.26
C THR A 384 14.20 26.25 47.82
N GLU A 385 14.98 26.05 48.89
CA GLU A 385 15.63 27.15 49.65
C GLU A 385 17.10 26.96 50.04
N SER A 386 17.80 25.86 49.70
CA SER A 386 19.20 25.68 50.11
C SER A 386 20.20 26.32 49.13
N ALA A 387 20.98 27.29 49.61
CA ALA A 387 22.07 27.94 48.88
C ALA A 387 23.28 27.02 48.61
N ASP A 388 23.34 25.85 49.25
CA ASP A 388 24.40 24.86 49.04
C ASP A 388 24.03 23.87 47.93
N PRO A 389 24.95 23.58 46.99
CA PRO A 389 24.75 22.51 46.02
C PRO A 389 24.56 21.20 46.79
N MET A 390 23.42 20.53 46.59
CA MET A 390 23.22 19.17 47.08
C MET A 390 24.44 18.33 46.65
N PRO A 391 25.02 17.50 47.55
CA PRO A 391 25.94 16.46 47.14
C PRO A 391 25.15 15.48 46.27
N LEU A 392 25.11 15.77 44.96
CA LEU A 392 24.42 14.98 43.97
C LEU A 392 25.12 13.63 43.91
N ALA A 393 24.38 12.57 44.19
CA ALA A 393 24.80 11.22 43.83
C ALA A 393 25.21 11.19 42.35
N SER A 394 26.04 10.22 41.96
CA SER A 394 26.49 10.08 40.58
C SER A 394 25.34 10.00 39.56
N ALA A 395 24.14 9.61 40.00
CA ALA A 395 22.89 9.79 39.28
C ALA A 395 21.71 10.09 40.22
N ILE A 396 20.77 10.96 39.78
CA ILE A 396 19.51 11.25 40.49
C ILE A 396 18.31 11.25 39.54
N TYR A 397 17.13 10.97 40.10
CA TYR A 397 15.85 11.10 39.41
C TYR A 397 15.02 12.27 39.96
N ILE A 398 14.39 13.04 39.08
CA ILE A 398 13.55 14.17 39.42
C ILE A 398 12.18 13.95 38.79
N GLU A 399 11.19 13.71 39.63
CA GLU A 399 9.78 13.71 39.25
C GLU A 399 9.29 15.16 39.28
N SER A 400 9.03 15.75 38.11
CA SER A 400 8.54 17.12 37.97
C SER A 400 7.36 17.17 37.00
N SER A 401 6.26 17.79 37.42
CA SER A 401 5.13 18.06 36.51
C SER A 401 5.46 19.09 35.42
N ASP A 402 6.60 19.77 35.52
CA ASP A 402 7.16 20.65 34.49
C ASP A 402 8.69 20.50 34.43
N ALA A 403 9.17 19.75 33.44
CA ALA A 403 10.59 19.45 33.29
C ALA A 403 11.42 20.70 32.94
N ASP A 404 10.82 21.73 32.33
CA ASP A 404 11.53 22.94 31.92
C ASP A 404 11.85 23.83 33.13
N ILE A 405 10.98 23.85 34.14
CA ILE A 405 11.24 24.54 35.42
C ILE A 405 12.33 23.82 36.19
N ALA A 406 12.21 22.50 36.36
CA ALA A 406 13.24 21.71 37.02
C ALA A 406 14.62 21.89 36.36
N GLN A 407 14.66 21.89 35.02
CA GLN A 407 15.90 22.17 34.27
C GLN A 407 16.43 23.59 34.52
N ALA A 408 15.57 24.61 34.63
CA ALA A 408 16.00 25.99 34.84
C ALA A 408 16.70 26.21 36.19
N HIS A 409 16.39 25.40 37.20
CA HIS A 409 17.06 25.41 38.50
C HIS A 409 18.39 24.63 38.51
N LEU A 410 18.68 23.86 37.47
CA LEU A 410 19.85 23.01 37.36
C LEU A 410 20.91 23.63 36.44
N LYS A 411 22.18 23.36 36.76
CA LYS A 411 23.30 23.63 35.85
C LYS A 411 23.71 22.32 35.19
N ALA A 412 23.85 22.32 33.88
CA ALA A 412 24.32 21.19 33.11
C ALA A 412 25.11 21.66 31.89
N ASP A 413 26.07 20.83 31.48
CA ASP A 413 26.86 21.06 30.27
C ASP A 413 26.11 20.56 29.03
N VAL A 414 25.34 19.48 29.19
CA VAL A 414 24.60 18.79 28.12
C VAL A 414 23.17 18.54 28.57
N ILE A 415 22.19 18.96 27.76
CA ILE A 415 20.76 18.77 28.04
C ILE A 415 20.12 18.11 26.82
N ILE A 416 19.57 16.92 27.01
CA ILE A 416 19.02 16.09 25.92
C ILE A 416 17.55 15.78 26.22
N ASP A 417 16.67 16.11 25.27
CA ASP A 417 15.30 15.59 25.27
C ASP A 417 15.29 14.18 24.68
N VAL A 418 14.85 13.19 25.46
CA VAL A 418 14.90 11.76 25.08
C VAL A 418 13.61 11.24 24.46
N SER A 419 12.60 12.10 24.28
CA SER A 419 11.23 11.69 23.91
C SER A 419 11.13 11.03 22.53
N GLU A 420 12.04 11.36 21.62
CA GLU A 420 12.13 10.77 20.26
C GLU A 420 13.47 10.06 20.02
N LEU A 421 14.18 9.66 21.09
CA LEU A 421 15.48 8.98 20.98
C LEU A 421 15.37 7.50 21.31
N GLU A 422 16.20 6.71 20.61
CA GLU A 422 16.46 5.32 20.89
C GLU A 422 17.67 5.18 21.83
N PRO A 423 17.78 4.07 22.59
CA PRO A 423 18.90 3.85 23.51
C PRO A 423 20.28 3.95 22.82
N ALA A 424 20.37 3.54 21.55
CA ALA A 424 21.61 3.60 20.77
C ALA A 424 22.10 5.05 20.56
N ASN A 425 21.23 6.06 20.56
CA ASN A 425 21.65 7.45 20.43
C ASN A 425 22.43 7.95 21.66
N LEU A 426 22.16 7.38 22.84
CA LEU A 426 22.75 7.78 24.11
C LEU A 426 23.87 6.84 24.58
N LEU A 427 23.65 5.53 24.41
CA LEU A 427 24.52 4.47 24.91
C LEU A 427 25.42 3.92 23.78
N ILE A 428 25.61 2.62 23.65
CA ILE A 428 26.44 2.05 22.58
C ILE A 428 25.62 1.97 21.30
N ASN A 429 26.13 2.56 20.22
CA ASN A 429 25.54 2.44 18.89
C ASN A 429 26.40 1.52 18.01
N ILE A 430 25.79 0.47 17.47
CA ILE A 430 26.38 -0.36 16.42
C ILE A 430 25.71 0.01 15.10
N ASP A 431 26.45 0.71 14.23
CA ASP A 431 26.02 1.03 12.88
C ASP A 431 26.43 -0.10 11.93
N GLY A 432 25.45 -0.76 11.31
CA GLY A 432 25.64 -1.87 10.39
C GLY A 432 25.10 -1.53 9.00
N LYS A 433 25.95 -1.65 7.97
CA LYS A 433 25.55 -1.41 6.57
C LYS A 433 26.00 -2.53 5.65
N LEU A 434 25.17 -2.88 4.67
CA LEU A 434 25.59 -3.73 3.55
C LEU A 434 26.29 -2.85 2.52
N ASP A 435 27.56 -3.12 2.26
CA ASP A 435 28.28 -2.50 1.16
C ASP A 435 27.82 -3.15 -0.15
N ILE A 436 26.98 -2.45 -0.91
CA ILE A 436 26.32 -2.98 -2.12
C ILE A 436 27.35 -3.39 -3.20
N LYS A 437 28.54 -2.78 -3.22
CA LYS A 437 29.58 -3.10 -4.22
C LYS A 437 30.31 -4.40 -3.89
N THR A 438 30.55 -4.64 -2.61
CA THR A 438 31.28 -5.83 -2.14
C THR A 438 30.37 -6.95 -1.64
N LEU A 439 29.07 -6.65 -1.46
CA LEU A 439 28.04 -7.51 -0.85
C LEU A 439 28.46 -8.04 0.54
N ARG A 440 29.20 -7.22 1.30
CA ARG A 440 29.64 -7.54 2.67
C ARG A 440 29.06 -6.55 3.67
N PHE A 441 28.72 -7.06 4.85
CA PHE A 441 28.33 -6.20 5.95
C PHE A 441 29.56 -5.51 6.56
N LYS A 442 29.39 -4.23 6.91
CA LYS A 442 30.36 -3.42 7.64
C LYS A 442 29.69 -2.89 8.90
N PHE A 443 30.33 -3.12 10.03
CA PHE A 443 29.88 -2.65 11.34
C PHE A 443 30.87 -1.68 11.95
N ASN A 444 30.35 -0.64 12.60
CA ASN A 444 31.15 0.21 13.47
C ASN A 444 30.37 0.47 14.75
N GLU A 445 31.04 0.31 15.88
CA GLU A 445 30.54 0.62 17.20
C GLU A 445 31.10 1.97 17.64
N LYS A 446 30.25 2.81 18.22
CA LYS A 446 30.68 4.07 18.84
C LYS A 446 29.89 4.36 20.10
N PRO A 447 30.51 4.99 21.11
CA PRO A 447 29.77 5.54 22.23
C PRO A 447 28.84 6.66 21.74
N GLY A 448 27.62 6.65 22.25
CA GLY A 448 26.61 7.67 22.03
C GLY A 448 26.81 8.87 22.95
N ALA A 449 25.91 9.85 22.84
CA ALA A 449 26.10 11.16 23.42
C ALA A 449 26.19 11.15 24.96
N LEU A 450 25.44 10.28 25.64
CA LEU A 450 25.46 10.20 27.11
C LEU A 450 26.79 9.66 27.60
N LEU A 451 27.24 8.52 27.07
CA LEU A 451 28.50 7.90 27.49
C LEU A 451 29.68 8.83 27.21
N HIS A 452 29.73 9.43 26.03
CA HIS A 452 30.78 10.37 25.67
C HIS A 452 30.85 11.58 26.62
N ALA A 453 29.71 12.20 26.94
CA ALA A 453 29.66 13.35 27.84
C ALA A 453 30.07 12.99 29.29
N LEU A 454 29.58 11.87 29.80
CA LEU A 454 29.94 11.39 31.14
C LEU A 454 31.44 11.05 31.25
N GLU A 455 32.03 10.44 30.22
CA GLU A 455 33.47 10.16 30.14
C GLU A 455 34.33 11.43 30.16
N GLN A 456 33.79 12.57 29.72
CA GLN A 456 34.44 13.89 29.82
C GLN A 456 34.20 14.58 31.18
N GLY A 457 33.55 13.91 32.13
CA GLY A 457 33.26 14.48 33.45
C GLY A 457 32.11 15.50 33.47
N GLN A 458 31.31 15.58 32.41
CA GLN A 458 30.24 16.56 32.27
C GLN A 458 28.99 16.22 33.11
N THR A 459 28.19 17.25 33.40
CA THR A 459 26.84 17.09 33.96
C THR A 459 25.82 17.01 32.83
N VAL A 460 25.09 15.89 32.77
CA VAL A 460 24.13 15.58 31.71
C VAL A 460 22.72 15.53 32.29
N ILE A 461 21.80 16.31 31.72
CA ILE A 461 20.36 16.22 31.98
C ILE A 461 19.70 15.47 30.83
N LEU A 462 19.03 14.36 31.14
CA LEU A 462 18.09 13.70 30.23
C LEU A 462 16.67 14.07 30.68
N LYS A 463 15.89 14.70 29.80
CA LYS A 463 14.52 15.13 30.10
C LYS A 463 13.50 14.60 29.08
N GLY A 464 12.24 14.57 29.48
CA GLY A 464 11.12 14.25 28.59
C GLY A 464 10.53 12.86 28.84
N GLN A 465 10.04 12.22 27.77
CA GLN A 465 9.36 10.94 27.85
C GLN A 465 10.32 9.78 27.63
N PHE A 466 10.53 8.97 28.67
CA PHE A 466 11.37 7.77 28.57
C PHE A 466 10.56 6.59 28.04
N SER A 467 10.92 6.07 26.86
CA SER A 467 10.35 4.83 26.35
C SER A 467 10.68 3.64 27.28
N PRO A 468 9.88 2.57 27.33
CA PRO A 468 10.19 1.38 28.14
C PRO A 468 11.57 0.81 27.82
N GLN A 469 11.93 0.78 26.53
CA GLN A 469 13.25 0.31 26.09
C GLN A 469 14.38 1.22 26.61
N MET A 470 14.20 2.54 26.57
CA MET A 470 15.16 3.49 27.15
C MET A 470 15.36 3.26 28.65
N GLN A 471 14.27 3.06 29.42
CA GLN A 471 14.35 2.78 30.85
C GLN A 471 15.13 1.49 31.15
N HIS A 472 14.87 0.43 30.37
CA HIS A 472 15.53 -0.86 30.51
C HIS A 472 17.04 -0.78 30.27
N TYR A 473 17.47 -0.09 29.20
CA TYR A 473 18.90 0.05 28.88
C TYR A 473 19.63 1.02 29.81
N LEU A 474 18.99 2.13 30.20
CA LEU A 474 19.56 3.04 31.19
C LEU A 474 19.75 2.35 32.55
N SER A 475 18.87 1.43 32.95
CA SER A 475 19.02 0.67 34.19
C SER A 475 20.37 -0.05 34.30
N GLU A 476 20.92 -0.55 33.19
CA GLU A 476 22.25 -1.16 33.17
C GLU A 476 23.35 -0.15 33.52
N GLU A 477 23.30 1.04 32.92
CA GLU A 477 24.26 2.11 33.18
C GLU A 477 24.13 2.67 34.60
N LEU A 478 22.91 2.82 35.10
CA LEU A 478 22.65 3.29 36.46
C LEU A 478 23.22 2.33 37.52
N ILE A 479 23.06 1.02 37.34
CA ILE A 479 23.63 0.03 38.25
C ILE A 479 25.17 0.03 38.18
N LYS A 480 25.77 0.13 36.99
CA LYS A 480 27.22 0.27 36.84
C LYS A 480 27.77 1.46 37.63
N ARG A 481 27.06 2.60 37.58
CA ARG A 481 27.42 3.84 38.29
C ARG A 481 27.24 3.77 39.81
N GLN A 482 26.42 2.85 40.32
CA GLN A 482 26.30 2.56 41.75
C GLN A 482 27.41 1.63 42.26
N GLN A 483 27.89 0.72 41.40
CA GLN A 483 28.95 -0.24 41.77
C GLN A 483 30.36 0.36 41.70
N LYS A 484 30.59 1.38 40.87
CA LYS A 484 31.90 1.97 40.65
C LYS A 484 31.86 3.49 40.76
N PRO A 485 32.92 4.14 41.31
CA PRO A 485 33.08 5.58 41.23
C PRO A 485 32.96 6.02 39.76
N SER A 486 32.09 7.00 39.52
CA SER A 486 31.76 7.46 38.18
C SER A 486 32.20 8.89 38.00
N ILE A 487 32.74 9.21 36.83
CA ILE A 487 32.99 10.57 36.39
C ILE A 487 31.71 11.15 35.76
N GLY A 488 31.54 12.47 35.89
CA GLY A 488 30.34 13.20 35.46
C GLY A 488 29.12 12.96 36.34
N GLN A 489 28.07 13.75 36.14
CA GLN A 489 26.79 13.64 36.86
C GLN A 489 25.64 13.38 35.88
N LEU A 490 24.72 12.48 36.23
CA LEU A 490 23.54 12.17 35.43
C LEU A 490 22.26 12.57 36.16
N ILE A 491 21.47 13.44 35.56
CA ILE A 491 20.19 13.89 36.10
C ILE A 491 19.08 13.47 35.14
N LEU A 492 18.11 12.73 35.64
CA LEU A 492 16.97 12.25 34.87
C LEU A 492 15.71 13.03 35.31
N VAL A 493 15.01 13.67 34.37
CA VAL A 493 13.83 14.51 34.66
C VAL A 493 12.62 14.01 33.87
N SER A 494 11.54 13.63 34.56
CA SER A 494 10.28 13.23 33.90
C SER A 494 9.07 13.56 34.78
N ASP A 495 7.89 13.60 34.17
CA ASP A 495 6.61 13.81 34.84
C ASP A 495 6.00 12.51 35.39
N LYS A 496 6.55 11.35 35.01
CA LYS A 496 6.03 10.04 35.43
C LYS A 496 6.62 9.62 36.79
N PRO A 497 5.79 9.24 37.76
CA PRO A 497 6.32 8.76 39.03
C PRO A 497 7.05 7.42 38.86
N ALA A 498 8.06 7.19 39.71
CA ALA A 498 8.70 5.89 39.92
C ALA A 498 9.33 5.18 38.69
N LEU A 499 9.79 5.93 37.67
CA LEU A 499 10.44 5.33 36.50
C LEU A 499 11.77 4.63 36.82
N PHE A 500 12.54 5.19 37.75
CA PHE A 500 13.87 4.68 38.13
C PHE A 500 13.91 4.41 39.64
N PRO A 501 13.25 3.34 40.13
CA PRO A 501 13.03 3.10 41.56
C PRO A 501 14.31 2.85 42.38
N ASN A 502 15.46 2.76 41.71
CA ASN A 502 16.76 2.45 42.31
C ASN A 502 17.62 3.68 42.52
N LEU A 503 17.15 4.84 42.05
CA LEU A 503 17.83 6.12 42.23
C LEU A 503 17.19 6.89 43.39
N PRO A 504 17.96 7.76 44.06
CA PRO A 504 17.39 8.82 44.85
C PRO A 504 16.45 9.65 43.98
N ALA A 505 15.18 9.76 44.40
CA ALA A 505 14.15 10.47 43.68
C ALA A 505 13.77 11.76 44.42
N LEU A 506 13.72 12.87 43.69
CA LEU A 506 13.24 14.16 44.17
C LEU A 506 11.86 14.44 43.56
N LYS A 507 10.93 14.95 44.37
CA LYS A 507 9.62 15.41 43.90
C LYS A 507 9.59 16.92 43.81
N HIS A 508 9.38 17.41 42.60
CA HIS A 508 9.26 18.82 42.30
C HIS A 508 7.83 19.14 41.85
N THR A 509 7.14 20.03 42.57
CA THR A 509 5.80 20.51 42.23
C THR A 509 5.89 22.02 42.04
N PRO A 510 6.10 22.48 40.79
CA PRO A 510 6.33 23.89 40.52
C PRO A 510 5.21 24.78 41.03
N THR A 511 5.57 25.87 41.72
CA THR A 511 4.58 26.83 42.22
C THR A 511 4.29 27.94 41.21
N VAL A 512 3.15 28.63 41.38
CA VAL A 512 2.83 29.83 40.58
C VAL A 512 3.91 30.90 40.73
N ALA A 513 4.39 31.14 41.96
CA ALA A 513 5.41 32.14 42.26
C ALA A 513 6.74 31.82 41.58
N GLU A 514 7.14 30.55 41.58
CA GLU A 514 8.35 30.07 40.92
C GLU A 514 8.29 30.25 39.39
N LYS A 515 7.17 29.85 38.77
CA LYS A 515 6.92 30.10 37.34
C LYS A 515 7.01 31.58 37.02
N GLN A 516 6.36 32.43 37.82
CA GLN A 516 6.37 33.87 37.62
C GLN A 516 7.78 34.45 37.75
N ALA A 517 8.56 34.04 38.75
CA ALA A 517 9.94 34.47 38.94
C ALA A 517 10.80 34.12 37.72
N LEU A 518 10.71 32.90 37.20
CA LEU A 518 11.42 32.47 36.00
C LEU A 518 11.00 33.27 34.76
N LEU A 519 9.70 33.52 34.57
CA LEU A 519 9.21 34.35 33.47
C LEU A 519 9.76 35.78 33.54
N GLU A 520 9.81 36.37 34.74
CA GLU A 520 10.37 37.72 34.98
C GLU A 520 11.89 37.80 34.77
N THR A 521 12.64 36.68 34.81
CA THR A 521 14.06 36.68 34.40
C THR A 521 14.24 36.82 32.90
N THR A 522 13.24 36.43 32.10
CA THR A 522 13.35 36.37 30.64
C THR A 522 12.56 37.49 29.95
N PHE A 523 11.45 37.93 30.54
CA PHE A 523 10.55 38.93 29.95
C PHE A 523 10.33 40.13 30.87
N ARG A 524 9.94 41.26 30.26
CA ARG A 524 9.57 42.46 31.01
C ARG A 524 8.32 42.20 31.86
N LYS A 525 8.34 42.63 33.12
CA LYS A 525 7.24 42.45 34.10
C LYS A 525 5.84 42.79 33.57
N LYS A 526 5.71 43.82 32.72
CA LYS A 526 4.42 44.22 32.13
C LYS A 526 3.70 43.11 31.37
N PHE A 527 4.44 42.24 30.68
CA PHE A 527 3.85 41.15 29.90
C PHE A 527 3.51 39.94 30.79
N VAL A 528 4.36 39.68 31.80
CA VAL A 528 4.09 38.63 32.80
C VAL A 528 2.84 38.95 33.62
N ALA A 529 2.65 40.22 34.00
CA ALA A 529 1.47 40.69 34.73
C ALA A 529 0.15 40.57 33.91
N GLY A 530 0.24 40.36 32.59
CA GLY A 530 -0.91 40.10 31.74
C GLY A 530 -1.44 38.65 31.81
N LEU A 531 -0.76 37.75 32.53
CA LEU A 531 -1.18 36.37 32.72
C LEU A 531 -2.00 36.22 34.01
N THR A 532 -3.06 35.42 33.94
CA THR A 532 -3.86 35.06 35.13
C THR A 532 -3.20 33.93 35.92
N GLU A 533 -3.43 33.89 37.23
CA GLU A 533 -2.93 32.82 38.10
C GLU A 533 -3.37 31.42 37.63
N SER A 534 -4.62 31.31 37.16
CA SER A 534 -5.16 30.06 36.58
C SER A 534 -4.38 29.58 35.37
N GLN A 535 -3.93 30.50 34.50
CA GLN A 535 -3.09 30.17 33.35
C GLN A 535 -1.71 29.70 33.78
N ILE A 536 -1.06 30.44 34.68
CA ILE A 536 0.26 30.08 35.21
C ILE A 536 0.24 28.70 35.87
N ASN A 537 -0.84 28.37 36.58
CA ASN A 537 -0.97 27.06 37.23
C ASN A 537 -1.15 25.91 36.22
N LYS A 538 -1.99 26.08 35.19
CA LYS A 538 -2.36 24.99 34.26
C LYS A 538 -1.37 24.75 33.12
N GLN A 539 -0.63 25.76 32.72
CA GLN A 539 0.24 25.70 31.54
C GLN A 539 1.70 25.46 31.93
N SER A 540 2.44 24.78 31.06
CA SER A 540 3.89 24.59 31.20
C SER A 540 4.65 25.89 30.99
N LEU A 541 5.87 25.98 31.52
CA LEU A 541 6.75 27.14 31.32
C LEU A 541 6.99 27.42 29.82
N ALA A 542 7.11 26.38 28.99
CA ALA A 542 7.24 26.52 27.55
C ALA A 542 6.03 27.23 26.90
N GLU A 543 4.80 26.81 27.26
CA GLU A 543 3.56 27.41 26.74
C GLU A 543 3.40 28.86 27.22
N LEU A 544 3.73 29.15 28.48
CA LEU A 544 3.71 30.51 29.02
C LEU A 544 4.73 31.41 28.29
N ASN A 545 5.94 30.90 28.02
CA ASN A 545 6.92 31.59 27.19
C ASN A 545 6.37 31.89 25.79
N ALA A 546 5.67 30.95 25.16
CA ALA A 546 5.07 31.13 23.84
C ALA A 546 4.03 32.27 23.83
N ILE A 547 3.13 32.28 24.82
CA ILE A 547 2.09 33.28 24.97
C ILE A 547 2.68 34.68 25.16
N ILE A 548 3.67 34.82 26.06
CA ILE A 548 4.30 36.13 26.31
C ILE A 548 5.06 36.62 25.06
N ARG A 549 5.76 35.73 24.34
CA ARG A 549 6.42 36.09 23.07
C ARG A 549 5.40 36.62 22.07
N TYR A 550 4.25 35.96 21.93
CA TYR A 550 3.18 36.41 21.03
C TYR A 550 2.63 37.79 21.44
N GLN A 551 2.29 38.00 22.72
CA GLN A 551 1.84 39.29 23.25
C GLN A 551 2.87 40.41 23.03
N SER A 552 4.17 40.09 23.15
CA SER A 552 5.24 41.06 22.94
C SER A 552 5.35 41.51 21.48
N ALA A 553 5.01 40.63 20.53
CA ALA A 553 4.99 40.92 19.10
C ALA A 553 3.67 41.58 18.65
N HIS A 554 2.56 41.31 19.34
CA HIS A 554 1.23 41.83 19.03
C HIS A 554 0.56 42.45 20.28
N PRO A 555 1.01 43.63 20.73
CA PRO A 555 0.50 44.25 21.98
C PRO A 555 -1.00 44.58 21.95
N GLU A 556 -1.55 44.76 20.75
CA GLU A 556 -2.97 45.08 20.50
C GLU A 556 -3.90 43.85 20.65
N SER A 557 -3.34 42.63 20.64
CA SER A 557 -4.13 41.39 20.65
C SER A 557 -4.46 40.96 22.08
N SER A 558 -5.74 40.84 22.40
CA SER A 558 -6.24 40.38 23.70
C SER A 558 -6.53 38.87 23.76
N ASP A 559 -6.59 38.19 22.62
CA ASP A 559 -6.89 36.75 22.54
C ASP A 559 -5.61 35.92 22.47
N LEU A 560 -5.29 35.25 23.58
CA LEU A 560 -4.07 34.45 23.71
C LEU A 560 -4.10 33.16 22.89
N LYS A 561 -5.29 32.69 22.46
CA LYS A 561 -5.40 31.54 21.56
C LYS A 561 -4.79 31.82 20.19
N GLN A 562 -4.62 33.10 19.84
CA GLN A 562 -3.96 33.51 18.61
C GLN A 562 -2.49 33.06 18.52
N THR A 563 -1.86 32.70 19.64
CA THR A 563 -0.49 32.17 19.69
C THR A 563 -0.27 30.97 18.75
N TRP A 564 -1.31 30.14 18.56
CA TRP A 564 -1.30 28.96 17.68
C TRP A 564 -2.11 29.15 16.38
N LEU A 565 -2.61 30.36 16.12
CA LEU A 565 -3.35 30.65 14.89
C LEU A 565 -2.43 30.47 13.67
N GLY A 566 -2.89 29.71 12.69
CA GLY A 566 -2.14 29.25 11.52
C GLY A 566 -1.61 27.82 11.64
N MET A 567 -1.36 27.33 12.86
CA MET A 567 -0.98 25.93 13.10
C MET A 567 -2.21 25.04 13.31
N GLU A 568 -3.18 25.48 14.12
CA GLU A 568 -4.41 24.74 14.35
C GLU A 568 -5.46 25.05 13.29
N THR A 569 -5.72 26.34 13.09
CA THR A 569 -6.74 26.87 12.17
C THR A 569 -6.21 28.10 11.44
N LEU A 570 -6.77 28.47 10.29
CA LEU A 570 -6.51 29.76 9.66
C LEU A 570 -7.53 30.82 10.13
N PRO A 571 -7.19 32.12 10.09
CA PRO A 571 -8.15 33.18 10.33
C PRO A 571 -9.28 33.10 9.29
N LYS A 572 -10.51 33.44 9.70
CA LYS A 572 -11.62 33.59 8.76
C LYS A 572 -11.27 34.68 7.76
N ARG A 573 -11.27 34.34 6.47
CA ARG A 573 -11.04 35.31 5.39
C ARG A 573 -12.12 36.39 5.46
N VAL A 574 -11.69 37.64 5.62
CA VAL A 574 -12.54 38.80 5.32
C VAL A 574 -12.75 38.80 3.81
N GLU A 575 -13.98 39.00 3.34
CA GLU A 575 -14.22 39.09 1.91
C GLU A 575 -13.32 40.19 1.32
N PRO A 576 -12.53 39.88 0.27
CA PRO A 576 -11.76 40.91 -0.38
C PRO A 576 -12.76 41.94 -0.91
N ALA A 577 -12.65 43.19 -0.44
CA ALA A 577 -13.31 44.30 -1.11
C ALA A 577 -12.96 44.21 -2.59
N ALA A 578 -13.93 44.44 -3.49
CA ALA A 578 -13.73 44.41 -4.93
C ALA A 578 -12.74 45.51 -5.36
N GLN A 579 -11.45 45.28 -5.12
CA GLN A 579 -10.36 46.13 -5.52
C GLN A 579 -10.11 45.89 -7.00
N LYS A 580 -10.03 46.99 -7.76
CA LYS A 580 -9.69 46.97 -9.17
C LYS A 580 -8.24 46.53 -9.31
N ILE A 581 -7.99 45.47 -10.08
CA ILE A 581 -6.64 44.96 -10.36
C ILE A 581 -5.82 46.04 -11.08
N ASP A 582 -4.66 46.40 -10.54
CA ASP A 582 -3.76 47.43 -11.09
C ASP A 582 -2.47 46.80 -11.66
N LEU A 583 -2.56 46.36 -12.92
CA LEU A 583 -1.41 45.78 -13.62
C LEU A 583 -0.28 46.79 -13.89
N LYS A 584 -0.56 48.10 -13.88
CA LYS A 584 0.44 49.14 -14.19
C LYS A 584 1.43 49.32 -13.03
N HIS A 585 0.97 49.20 -11.80
CA HIS A 585 1.81 49.30 -10.60
C HIS A 585 2.16 47.93 -10.00
N ALA A 586 1.99 46.85 -10.77
CA ALA A 586 2.12 45.49 -10.26
C ALA A 586 3.48 45.19 -9.62
N LYS A 587 4.56 45.72 -10.19
CA LYS A 587 5.92 45.57 -9.63
C LYS A 587 6.04 46.19 -8.23
N ALA A 588 5.57 47.41 -8.04
CA ALA A 588 5.68 48.11 -6.76
C ALA A 588 4.89 47.40 -5.65
N ILE A 589 3.70 46.89 -6.00
CA ILE A 589 2.86 46.09 -5.08
C ILE A 589 3.54 44.77 -4.73
N THR A 590 4.15 44.10 -5.72
CA THR A 590 4.91 42.85 -5.54
C THR A 590 6.10 43.05 -4.59
N ASP A 591 6.88 44.11 -4.80
CA ASP A 591 8.04 44.45 -3.96
C ASP A 591 7.62 44.72 -2.51
N ALA A 592 6.57 45.52 -2.31
CA ALA A 592 6.03 45.83 -0.98
C ALA A 592 5.53 44.57 -0.24
N PHE A 593 4.84 43.68 -0.96
CA PHE A 593 4.35 42.42 -0.42
C PHE A 593 5.49 41.49 0.05
N ASN A 594 6.55 41.37 -0.76
CA ASN A 594 7.73 40.57 -0.40
C ASN A 594 8.48 41.14 0.80
N GLN A 595 8.66 42.46 0.84
CA GLN A 595 9.29 43.15 1.98
C GLN A 595 8.51 42.95 3.28
N HIS A 596 7.18 43.00 3.22
CA HIS A 596 6.32 42.76 4.37
C HIS A 596 6.54 41.33 4.94
N ARG A 597 6.50 40.31 4.08
CA ARG A 597 6.76 38.91 4.49
C ARG A 597 8.16 38.72 5.08
N GLN A 598 9.18 39.30 4.45
CA GLN A 598 10.56 39.22 4.95
C GLN A 598 10.71 39.83 6.34
N LYS A 599 10.12 41.00 6.56
CA LYS A 599 10.12 41.67 7.86
C LYS A 599 9.44 40.83 8.93
N ALA A 600 8.28 40.24 8.63
CA ALA A 600 7.54 39.40 9.58
C ALA A 600 8.35 38.17 10.02
N VAL A 601 8.98 37.46 9.07
CA VAL A 601 9.82 36.28 9.37
C VAL A 601 11.04 36.66 10.21
N LEU A 602 11.73 37.76 9.87
CA LEU A 602 12.88 38.23 10.63
C LEU A 602 12.52 38.65 12.06
N GLN A 603 11.38 39.34 12.23
CA GLN A 603 10.87 39.73 13.55
C GLN A 603 10.57 38.50 14.42
N GLY A 604 9.91 37.47 13.86
CA GLY A 604 9.64 36.22 14.58
C GLY A 604 10.93 35.52 15.04
N LEU A 605 11.92 35.39 14.15
CA LEU A 605 13.22 34.76 14.46
C LEU A 605 14.11 35.55 15.42
N THR A 606 13.80 36.82 15.65
CA THR A 606 14.49 37.65 16.65
C THR A 606 13.98 37.31 18.07
N ILE A 607 12.70 36.93 18.20
CA ILE A 607 12.04 36.68 19.48
C ILE A 607 12.11 35.19 19.86
N ALA A 608 12.14 34.29 18.87
CA ALA A 608 12.18 32.84 19.05
C ALA A 608 13.28 32.20 18.18
N PRO A 609 13.79 31.01 18.53
CA PRO A 609 14.78 30.31 17.72
C PRO A 609 14.17 29.64 16.48
N PHE A 610 12.84 29.57 16.37
CA PHE A 610 12.17 29.10 15.17
C PHE A 610 10.89 29.90 14.88
N VAL A 611 10.42 29.80 13.63
CA VAL A 611 9.08 30.23 13.21
C VAL A 611 8.41 29.14 12.37
N PHE A 612 7.08 29.13 12.34
CA PHE A 612 6.29 28.25 11.49
C PHE A 612 5.50 29.09 10.48
N LEU A 613 5.78 28.92 9.20
CA LEU A 613 5.07 29.56 8.11
C LEU A 613 3.77 28.80 7.85
N ALA A 614 2.68 29.35 8.36
CA ALA A 614 1.34 28.85 8.19
C ALA A 614 0.67 29.47 6.97
N GLY A 615 -0.17 28.74 6.26
CA GLY A 615 -0.95 29.27 5.14
C GLY A 615 -1.45 28.13 4.28
N MET A 616 -2.38 28.39 3.37
CA MET A 616 -2.88 27.35 2.47
C MET A 616 -1.79 26.86 1.50
N THR A 617 -2.05 25.74 0.82
CA THR A 617 -1.21 25.29 -0.29
C THR A 617 -1.21 26.33 -1.40
N GLY A 618 -0.05 26.62 -2.00
CA GLY A 618 0.02 27.54 -3.14
C GLY A 618 0.18 29.03 -2.81
N VAL A 619 0.18 29.46 -1.53
CA VAL A 619 0.39 30.88 -1.15
C VAL A 619 1.86 31.36 -1.30
N GLY A 620 2.77 30.49 -1.74
CA GLY A 620 4.18 30.85 -2.03
C GLY A 620 5.16 30.73 -0.86
N LYS A 621 4.88 29.91 0.16
CA LYS A 621 5.78 29.69 1.32
C LYS A 621 7.18 29.24 0.89
N THR A 622 7.26 28.13 0.17
CA THR A 622 8.52 27.52 -0.30
C THR A 622 9.24 28.43 -1.29
N THR A 623 8.51 29.08 -2.20
CA THR A 623 9.07 30.04 -3.18
C THR A 623 9.69 31.24 -2.47
N PHE A 624 8.98 31.85 -1.52
CA PHE A 624 9.50 32.95 -0.71
C PHE A 624 10.83 32.57 -0.05
N ILE A 625 10.88 31.37 0.52
CA ILE A 625 12.10 30.89 1.17
C ILE A 625 13.27 30.72 0.18
N LYS A 626 13.03 30.09 -0.98
CA LYS A 626 14.08 29.79 -1.96
C LYS A 626 14.59 31.02 -2.71
N GLU A 627 13.70 31.96 -3.04
CA GLU A 627 14.01 33.05 -3.97
C GLU A 627 14.23 34.39 -3.24
N ILE A 628 13.59 34.60 -2.08
CA ILE A 628 13.64 35.88 -1.36
C ILE A 628 14.47 35.74 -0.09
N TRP A 629 14.12 34.81 0.80
CA TRP A 629 14.82 34.66 2.08
C TRP A 629 16.29 34.27 1.89
N LYS A 630 16.57 33.27 1.04
CA LYS A 630 17.92 32.79 0.74
C LYS A 630 18.83 33.88 0.16
N LEU A 631 18.27 34.81 -0.62
CA LEU A 631 19.03 35.92 -1.20
C LEU A 631 19.54 36.87 -0.11
N ALA A 632 18.71 37.15 0.91
CA ALA A 632 19.08 37.97 2.06
C ALA A 632 19.90 37.21 3.12
N HIS A 633 19.70 35.89 3.26
CA HIS A 633 20.33 35.06 4.26
C HIS A 633 20.94 33.80 3.60
N PRO A 634 22.18 33.89 3.07
CA PRO A 634 22.76 32.84 2.24
C PRO A 634 23.15 31.56 3.01
N ASN A 635 23.27 31.62 4.34
CA ASN A 635 23.58 30.46 5.20
C ASN A 635 22.30 29.63 5.45
N MET A 636 21.68 29.19 4.38
CA MET A 636 20.41 28.48 4.39
C MET A 636 20.56 27.02 3.96
N HIS A 637 19.96 26.12 4.73
CA HIS A 637 19.97 24.67 4.59
C HIS A 637 18.55 24.16 4.35
N PHE A 638 18.37 23.21 3.43
CA PHE A 638 17.05 22.78 2.96
C PHE A 638 16.77 21.30 3.28
N GLY A 639 15.72 21.06 4.05
CA GLY A 639 15.24 19.73 4.38
C GLY A 639 15.98 19.07 5.55
N GLU A 640 15.38 17.99 6.06
CA GLU A 640 15.88 17.24 7.21
C GLU A 640 17.27 16.63 6.98
N SER A 641 17.61 16.28 5.73
CA SER A 641 18.92 15.74 5.36
C SER A 641 20.07 16.70 5.63
N GLU A 642 19.81 18.01 5.65
CA GLU A 642 20.82 19.04 5.92
C GLU A 642 20.89 19.42 7.41
N LEU A 643 20.17 18.72 8.30
CA LEU A 643 20.18 18.99 9.74
C LEU A 643 21.60 18.98 10.31
N GLY A 644 22.43 18.01 9.92
CA GLY A 644 23.80 17.90 10.38
C GLY A 644 24.72 18.99 9.82
N ALA A 645 24.56 19.36 8.54
CA ALA A 645 25.31 20.45 7.93
C ALA A 645 24.96 21.80 8.58
N TRP A 646 23.67 22.04 8.86
CA TRP A 646 23.20 23.22 9.56
C TRP A 646 23.71 23.31 11.00
N ALA A 647 23.61 22.22 11.77
CA ALA A 647 24.05 22.20 13.18
C ALA A 647 25.56 22.42 13.33
N LYS A 648 26.34 22.01 12.33
CA LYS A 648 27.80 22.16 12.26
C LYS A 648 28.23 23.46 11.53
N ASP A 649 27.30 24.29 11.07
CA ASP A 649 27.62 25.55 10.38
C ASP A 649 28.19 26.59 11.35
N ARG A 650 29.36 27.15 11.01
CA ARG A 650 30.07 28.16 11.80
C ARG A 650 30.31 29.46 11.05
N ARG A 651 29.76 29.62 9.84
CA ARG A 651 29.86 30.87 9.06
C ARG A 651 29.18 32.04 9.80
N PRO A 652 29.64 33.28 9.68
CA PRO A 652 29.01 34.41 10.37
C PRO A 652 27.58 34.68 9.88
N GLY A 653 26.70 35.15 10.77
CA GLY A 653 25.31 35.49 10.45
C GLY A 653 24.30 34.38 10.71
N ILE A 654 23.01 34.68 10.50
CA ILE A 654 21.89 33.78 10.81
C ILE A 654 21.98 32.51 9.94
N LYS A 655 21.97 31.34 10.58
CA LYS A 655 21.98 30.02 9.93
C LYS A 655 20.58 29.45 9.98
N THR A 656 19.94 29.29 8.83
CA THR A 656 18.55 28.81 8.79
C THR A 656 18.46 27.39 8.24
N LEU A 657 17.72 26.53 8.95
CA LEU A 657 17.26 25.24 8.43
C LEU A 657 15.79 25.37 8.04
N PHE A 658 15.45 25.04 6.80
CA PHE A 658 14.07 25.05 6.31
C PHE A 658 13.50 23.65 6.16
N ILE A 659 12.36 23.41 6.82
CA ILE A 659 11.64 22.14 6.79
C ILE A 659 10.22 22.39 6.26
N ASP A 660 9.94 21.87 5.07
CA ASP A 660 8.62 21.99 4.43
C ASP A 660 7.67 20.86 4.86
N GLU A 661 6.36 21.12 4.82
CA GLU A 661 5.28 20.22 5.29
C GLU A 661 5.58 19.56 6.65
N ALA A 662 6.09 20.36 7.60
CA ALA A 662 6.62 19.87 8.88
C ALA A 662 5.58 19.12 9.73
N ASN A 663 4.29 19.34 9.50
CA ASN A 663 3.20 18.77 10.29
C ASN A 663 2.45 17.63 9.57
N LEU A 664 2.99 17.12 8.47
CA LEU A 664 2.45 15.98 7.72
C LEU A 664 3.05 14.64 8.19
N SER A 665 4.31 14.61 8.61
CA SER A 665 4.97 13.41 9.15
C SER A 665 4.56 13.18 10.60
N ALA A 666 4.65 11.95 11.12
CA ALA A 666 4.36 11.63 12.53
C ALA A 666 5.37 12.22 13.54
N ARG A 667 6.44 12.87 13.06
CA ARG A 667 7.52 13.43 13.88
C ARG A 667 7.01 14.55 14.80
N GLN A 668 7.51 14.58 16.03
CA GLN A 668 7.14 15.56 17.06
C GLN A 668 8.09 16.76 17.14
N TRP A 669 9.23 16.67 16.44
CA TRP A 669 10.27 17.70 16.37
C TRP A 669 10.90 18.05 17.73
N ARG A 670 10.83 17.14 18.70
CA ARG A 670 11.39 17.29 20.05
C ARG A 670 12.89 17.49 20.07
N VAL A 671 13.60 17.04 19.02
CA VAL A 671 15.03 17.34 18.81
C VAL A 671 15.33 18.84 18.89
N PHE A 672 14.39 19.71 18.47
CA PHE A 672 14.56 21.15 18.49
C PHE A 672 14.15 21.81 19.82
N GLU A 673 13.68 21.05 20.83
CA GLU A 673 13.57 21.55 22.22
C GLU A 673 14.94 22.05 22.71
N GLY A 674 16.01 21.44 22.20
CA GLY A 674 17.39 21.85 22.44
C GLY A 674 17.74 23.29 22.05
N LEU A 675 16.96 23.93 21.17
CA LEU A 675 17.12 25.35 20.83
C LEU A 675 16.79 26.30 21.99
N PHE A 676 15.98 25.83 22.94
CA PHE A 676 15.54 26.61 24.11
C PHE A 676 16.40 26.36 25.35
N ASN A 677 17.29 25.36 25.30
CA ASN A 677 18.21 25.04 26.38
C ASN A 677 19.30 26.13 26.53
N LYS A 678 19.89 26.20 27.72
CA LYS A 678 21.02 27.09 28.03
C LYS A 678 22.18 26.24 28.58
N PRO A 679 23.27 26.01 27.80
CA PRO A 679 23.48 26.42 26.41
C PRO A 679 22.61 25.64 25.41
N PRO A 680 22.33 26.20 24.21
CA PRO A 680 21.54 25.50 23.18
C PRO A 680 22.37 24.39 22.53
N GLY A 681 21.74 23.25 22.27
CA GLY A 681 22.39 22.09 21.67
C GLY A 681 21.36 21.02 21.32
N ILE A 682 21.65 20.22 20.30
CA ILE A 682 20.71 19.22 19.79
C ILE A 682 21.40 17.89 19.52
N MET A 683 20.60 16.82 19.44
CA MET A 683 21.06 15.54 18.90
C MET A 683 21.00 15.55 17.38
N VAL A 684 22.12 15.28 16.73
CA VAL A 684 22.22 15.01 15.29
C VAL A 684 22.82 13.63 15.13
N ASP A 685 22.06 12.73 14.50
CA ASP A 685 22.39 11.31 14.42
C ASP A 685 22.63 10.72 15.84
N ASN A 686 23.88 10.39 16.17
CA ASN A 686 24.28 9.85 17.48
C ASN A 686 25.24 10.79 18.24
N GLU A 687 25.32 12.06 17.84
CA GLU A 687 26.21 13.06 18.42
C GLU A 687 25.40 14.23 18.98
N TYR A 688 25.79 14.72 20.17
CA TYR A 688 25.29 15.98 20.69
C TYR A 688 26.10 17.13 20.10
N VAL A 689 25.44 18.05 19.41
CA VAL A 689 26.06 19.20 18.75
C VAL A 689 25.65 20.48 19.47
N PRO A 690 26.60 21.20 20.10
CA PRO A 690 26.36 22.53 20.64
C PRO A 690 26.01 23.52 19.52
N LEU A 691 25.01 24.36 19.77
CA LEU A 691 24.53 25.38 18.85
C LEU A 691 24.87 26.79 19.37
N THR A 692 24.64 27.79 18.52
CA THR A 692 24.72 29.22 18.88
C THR A 692 23.34 29.88 18.73
N PRO A 693 23.09 31.05 19.35
CA PRO A 693 21.84 31.79 19.17
C PRO A 693 21.52 32.20 17.71
N GLU A 694 22.50 32.13 16.80
CA GLU A 694 22.33 32.39 15.36
C GLU A 694 21.73 31.21 14.59
N HIS A 695 21.68 30.01 15.19
CA HIS A 695 21.03 28.85 14.60
C HIS A 695 19.51 28.99 14.74
N LYS A 696 18.83 29.06 13.61
CA LYS A 696 17.39 29.28 13.49
C LYS A 696 16.74 28.20 12.64
N VAL A 697 15.47 27.90 12.90
CA VAL A 697 14.69 26.96 12.09
C VAL A 697 13.44 27.64 11.54
N ILE A 698 13.15 27.39 10.26
CA ILE A 698 11.93 27.86 9.61
C ILE A 698 11.16 26.62 9.19
N PHE A 699 10.02 26.37 9.83
CA PHE A 699 9.09 25.33 9.40
C PHE A 699 8.06 25.93 8.44
N ALA A 700 7.53 25.13 7.53
CA ALA A 700 6.34 25.48 6.77
C ALA A 700 5.33 24.34 6.84
N GLY A 701 4.04 24.70 6.83
CA GLY A 701 2.96 23.72 6.78
C GLY A 701 1.60 24.39 6.60
N ASN A 702 0.57 23.54 6.50
CA ASN A 702 -0.82 23.97 6.47
C ASN A 702 -1.44 23.70 7.85
N PRO A 703 -2.48 24.42 8.30
CA PRO A 703 -3.08 24.18 9.61
C PRO A 703 -3.64 22.76 9.76
N VAL A 704 -3.80 22.28 11.00
CA VAL A 704 -4.45 20.98 11.30
C VAL A 704 -5.87 20.91 10.74
N SER A 705 -6.61 22.02 10.79
CA SER A 705 -7.97 22.11 10.24
C SER A 705 -8.06 21.82 8.74
N TYR A 706 -6.95 21.87 8.00
CA TYR A 706 -6.89 21.55 6.58
C TYR A 706 -7.04 20.03 6.30
N GLY A 707 -6.87 19.20 7.33
CA GLY A 707 -6.99 17.74 7.24
C GLY A 707 -5.85 17.06 6.45
N GLY A 708 -6.11 15.83 5.99
CA GLY A 708 -5.16 15.05 5.20
C GLY A 708 -4.00 14.46 6.00
N GLY A 709 -4.26 13.98 7.22
CA GLY A 709 -3.26 13.36 8.09
C GLY A 709 -2.36 14.33 8.86
N ARG A 710 -2.58 15.64 8.73
CA ARG A 710 -1.85 16.66 9.49
C ARG A 710 -2.20 16.60 10.97
N HIS A 711 -1.19 16.67 11.81
CA HIS A 711 -1.35 16.80 13.26
C HIS A 711 -0.55 18.00 13.76
N LEU A 712 -0.65 18.32 15.04
CA LEU A 712 0.17 19.38 15.64
C LEU A 712 1.32 18.73 16.42
N PRO A 713 2.55 18.73 15.89
CA PRO A 713 3.73 18.28 16.62
C PRO A 713 3.88 18.96 17.99
N ASP A 714 4.36 18.21 18.97
CA ASP A 714 4.50 18.69 20.35
C ASP A 714 5.39 19.92 20.51
N LEU A 715 6.45 20.05 19.70
CA LEU A 715 7.28 21.27 19.67
C LEU A 715 6.40 22.52 19.43
N PHE A 716 5.46 22.44 18.49
CA PHE A 716 4.59 23.56 18.14
C PHE A 716 3.50 23.80 19.19
N LYS A 717 2.96 22.73 19.80
CA LYS A 717 2.04 22.86 20.95
C LYS A 717 2.70 23.66 22.08
N ARG A 718 3.96 23.34 22.39
CA ARG A 718 4.69 23.94 23.50
C ARG A 718 5.17 25.35 23.22
N HIS A 719 5.62 25.65 22.00
CA HIS A 719 6.34 26.90 21.71
C HIS A 719 5.63 27.88 20.79
N GLY A 720 4.55 27.50 20.11
CA GLY A 720 3.84 28.38 19.18
C GLY A 720 4.76 28.97 18.10
N GLY A 721 4.52 30.23 17.69
CA GLY A 721 5.41 30.94 16.77
C GLY A 721 4.99 30.90 15.29
N SER A 722 3.68 30.91 15.04
CA SER A 722 3.10 30.91 13.70
C SER A 722 3.21 32.28 13.03
N ILE A 723 3.51 32.28 11.73
CA ILE A 723 3.44 33.45 10.83
C ILE A 723 2.51 33.09 9.69
N ILE A 724 1.40 33.81 9.57
CA ILE A 724 0.36 33.53 8.58
C ILE A 724 0.76 34.17 7.24
N PHE A 725 0.91 33.34 6.22
CA PHE A 725 1.16 33.74 4.85
C PHE A 725 -0.18 33.94 4.14
N GLU A 726 -0.45 35.19 3.83
CA GLU A 726 -1.63 35.59 3.06
C GLU A 726 -1.53 35.14 1.59
N PRO A 727 -2.67 34.95 0.90
CA PRO A 727 -2.70 34.69 -0.54
C PRO A 727 -1.97 35.77 -1.33
N MET A 728 -1.37 35.40 -2.46
CA MET A 728 -0.68 36.36 -3.34
C MET A 728 -1.71 37.28 -4.01
N PRO A 729 -1.49 38.61 -4.05
CA PRO A 729 -2.37 39.53 -4.74
C PRO A 729 -2.32 39.31 -6.28
N PRO A 730 -3.38 39.66 -7.03
CA PRO A 730 -3.43 39.50 -8.48
C PRO A 730 -2.24 40.14 -9.22
N GLU A 731 -1.76 41.27 -8.73
CA GLU A 731 -0.60 42.00 -9.26
C GLU A 731 0.69 41.21 -9.14
N TYR A 732 0.88 40.51 -8.01
CA TYR A 732 2.01 39.61 -7.80
C TYR A 732 1.97 38.45 -8.78
N ILE A 733 0.79 37.83 -8.94
CA ILE A 733 0.59 36.71 -9.87
C ILE A 733 0.89 37.16 -11.31
N TYR A 734 0.45 38.36 -11.69
CA TYR A 734 0.77 38.92 -13.00
C TYR A 734 2.28 39.11 -13.19
N HIS A 735 2.93 39.86 -12.29
CA HIS A 735 4.33 40.26 -12.44
C HIS A 735 5.29 39.08 -12.40
N GLU A 736 5.16 38.19 -11.41
CA GLU A 736 6.11 37.09 -11.17
C GLU A 736 5.80 35.84 -12.00
N MET A 737 4.54 35.63 -12.41
CA MET A 737 4.12 34.33 -12.96
C MET A 737 3.55 34.39 -14.38
N LEU A 738 2.68 35.35 -14.69
CA LEU A 738 2.05 35.43 -16.03
C LEU A 738 2.89 36.21 -17.04
N ALA A 739 3.37 37.41 -16.67
CA ALA A 739 4.17 38.25 -17.57
C ALA A 739 5.40 37.52 -18.16
N PRO A 740 6.15 36.71 -17.38
CA PRO A 740 7.27 35.95 -17.93
C PRO A 740 6.89 34.93 -19.02
N VAL A 741 5.67 34.40 -19.04
CA VAL A 741 5.23 33.45 -20.08
C VAL A 741 5.24 34.10 -21.46
N PHE A 742 4.90 35.38 -21.53
CA PHE A 742 4.74 36.11 -22.78
C PHE A 742 6.04 36.74 -23.31
N ASN A 743 7.11 36.74 -22.51
CA ASN A 743 8.40 37.31 -22.93
C ASN A 743 8.94 36.64 -24.19
N GLY A 744 9.20 37.45 -25.23
CA GLY A 744 9.77 36.96 -26.50
C GLY A 744 8.80 36.17 -27.39
N THR A 745 7.49 36.20 -27.13
CA THR A 745 6.48 35.47 -27.91
C THR A 745 5.95 36.22 -29.14
N GLY A 746 6.24 37.52 -29.25
CA GLY A 746 5.81 38.37 -30.38
C GLY A 746 4.45 39.04 -30.22
N PHE A 747 3.70 38.74 -29.15
CA PHE A 747 2.47 39.46 -28.81
C PHE A 747 2.77 40.83 -28.18
N SER A 748 1.83 41.76 -28.29
CA SER A 748 1.95 43.11 -27.72
C SER A 748 1.64 43.15 -26.22
N THR A 749 2.15 44.17 -25.50
CA THR A 749 1.86 44.36 -24.07
C THR A 749 0.36 44.42 -23.78
N ASN A 750 -0.42 45.07 -24.64
CA ASN A 750 -1.88 45.14 -24.47
C ASN A 750 -2.55 43.77 -24.58
N GLU A 751 -2.06 42.90 -25.47
CA GLU A 751 -2.55 41.53 -25.60
C GLU A 751 -2.18 40.69 -24.37
N HIS A 752 -0.96 40.85 -23.84
CA HIS A 752 -0.51 40.17 -22.61
C HIS A 752 -1.38 40.56 -21.41
N GLU A 753 -1.64 41.86 -21.24
CA GLU A 753 -2.47 42.37 -20.14
C GLU A 753 -3.92 41.90 -20.28
N ALA A 754 -4.50 41.98 -21.48
CA ALA A 754 -5.87 41.51 -21.74
C ALA A 754 -6.03 40.00 -21.48
N ALA A 755 -5.07 39.18 -21.93
CA ALA A 755 -5.04 37.75 -21.65
C ALA A 755 -4.89 37.48 -20.14
N SER A 756 -3.96 38.18 -19.48
CA SER A 756 -3.73 38.03 -18.03
C SER A 756 -4.97 38.40 -17.21
N LEU A 757 -5.70 39.44 -17.59
CA LEU A 757 -6.96 39.82 -16.93
C LEU A 757 -8.03 38.71 -17.02
N LYS A 758 -8.13 37.98 -18.14
CA LYS A 758 -9.05 36.84 -18.25
C LYS A 758 -8.72 35.76 -17.22
N ILE A 759 -7.43 35.46 -17.06
CA ILE A 759 -6.92 34.47 -16.10
C ILE A 759 -7.17 34.92 -14.66
N LEU A 760 -6.81 36.17 -14.32
CA LEU A 760 -6.95 36.71 -12.97
C LEU A 760 -8.41 36.84 -12.52
N ASN A 761 -9.32 37.17 -13.43
CA ASN A 761 -10.75 37.25 -13.12
C ASN A 761 -11.35 35.89 -12.74
N ILE A 762 -10.93 34.81 -13.41
CA ILE A 762 -11.35 33.45 -13.04
C ILE A 762 -10.72 33.04 -11.71
N ALA A 763 -9.45 33.38 -11.47
CA ALA A 763 -8.80 33.14 -10.18
C ALA A 763 -9.51 33.84 -9.03
N ALA A 764 -9.92 35.11 -9.23
CA ALA A 764 -10.67 35.88 -8.25
C ALA A 764 -12.04 35.24 -7.97
N TYR A 765 -12.77 34.82 -9.01
CA TYR A 765 -14.06 34.14 -8.86
C TYR A 765 -13.93 32.81 -8.08
N LEU A 766 -12.99 31.95 -8.46
CA LEU A 766 -12.76 30.67 -7.76
C LEU A 766 -12.33 30.87 -6.31
N THR A 767 -11.58 31.94 -6.02
CA THR A 767 -11.18 32.28 -4.65
C THR A 767 -12.37 32.69 -3.78
N GLN A 768 -13.44 33.24 -4.37
CA GLN A 768 -14.68 33.58 -3.66
C GLN A 768 -15.58 32.37 -3.38
N LEU A 769 -15.46 31.29 -4.16
CA LEU A 769 -16.29 30.09 -4.00
C LEU A 769 -15.87 29.18 -2.83
N SER A 770 -14.67 29.38 -2.27
CA SER A 770 -14.13 28.51 -1.23
C SER A 770 -13.26 29.29 -0.23
N HIS A 771 -13.61 29.16 1.05
CA HIS A 771 -12.85 29.74 2.16
C HIS A 771 -11.85 28.77 2.80
N ASP A 772 -12.10 27.46 2.66
CA ASP A 772 -11.33 26.40 3.32
C ASP A 772 -10.38 25.65 2.37
N ASP A 773 -10.56 25.83 1.06
CA ASP A 773 -9.71 25.22 0.03
C ASP A 773 -9.27 26.17 -1.07
N VAL A 774 -8.07 25.92 -1.61
CA VAL A 774 -7.57 26.63 -2.79
C VAL A 774 -8.07 25.87 -4.01
N LEU A 775 -9.10 26.40 -4.67
CA LEU A 775 -9.67 25.73 -5.84
C LEU A 775 -8.77 25.81 -7.06
N ILE A 776 -7.98 26.87 -7.20
CA ILE A 776 -7.04 27.07 -8.31
C ILE A 776 -5.70 27.57 -7.78
N SER A 777 -4.61 26.89 -8.14
CA SER A 777 -3.27 27.36 -7.80
C SER A 777 -2.70 28.20 -8.92
N THR A 778 -1.60 28.90 -8.63
CA THR A 778 -0.92 29.70 -9.65
C THR A 778 -0.34 28.85 -10.78
N ARG A 779 -0.12 27.55 -10.59
CA ARG A 779 0.36 26.65 -11.65
C ARG A 779 -0.69 26.43 -12.72
N GLU A 780 -1.96 26.25 -12.34
CA GLU A 780 -3.06 26.18 -13.31
C GLU A 780 -3.15 27.49 -14.11
N LEU A 781 -3.00 28.64 -13.44
CA LEU A 781 -3.00 29.95 -14.11
C LEU A 781 -1.86 30.08 -15.14
N THR A 782 -0.64 29.69 -14.77
CA THR A 782 0.50 29.66 -15.69
C THR A 782 0.29 28.65 -16.82
N MET A 783 -0.33 27.50 -16.55
CA MET A 783 -0.64 26.48 -17.57
C MET A 783 -1.60 27.01 -18.63
N VAL A 784 -2.62 27.77 -18.22
CA VAL A 784 -3.55 28.43 -19.16
C VAL A 784 -2.80 29.32 -20.13
N ALA A 785 -1.91 30.19 -19.62
CA ALA A 785 -1.12 31.10 -20.45
C ALA A 785 -0.17 30.34 -21.41
N LEU A 786 0.50 29.30 -20.92
CA LEU A 786 1.42 28.47 -21.72
C LEU A 786 0.69 27.73 -22.85
N LEU A 787 -0.47 27.15 -22.55
CA LEU A 787 -1.30 26.46 -23.55
C LEU A 787 -1.83 27.44 -24.60
N ALA A 788 -2.28 28.63 -24.20
CA ALA A 788 -2.77 29.65 -25.11
C ALA A 788 -1.67 30.13 -26.07
N VAL A 789 -0.48 30.47 -25.55
CA VAL A 789 0.68 30.87 -26.37
C VAL A 789 1.08 29.76 -27.33
N ASN A 790 1.18 28.52 -26.85
CA ASN A 790 1.56 27.39 -27.70
C ASN A 790 0.50 27.12 -28.79
N TYR A 791 -0.78 27.21 -28.45
CA TYR A 791 -1.86 27.00 -29.41
C TYR A 791 -1.88 28.07 -30.51
N CYS A 792 -1.74 29.35 -30.17
CA CYS A 792 -1.72 30.45 -31.14
C CYS A 792 -0.53 30.38 -32.10
N LYS A 793 0.60 29.82 -31.65
CA LYS A 793 1.77 29.57 -32.52
C LYS A 793 1.44 28.58 -33.64
N ASP A 794 0.72 27.51 -33.32
CA ASP A 794 0.31 26.49 -34.29
C ASP A 794 -0.95 26.93 -35.08
N ASN A 795 -1.69 27.91 -34.56
CA ASN A 795 -2.94 28.42 -35.15
C ASN A 795 -2.94 29.97 -35.21
N PRO A 796 -2.20 30.58 -36.16
CA PRO A 796 -2.03 32.04 -36.23
C PRO A 796 -3.32 32.86 -36.42
N LYS A 797 -4.44 32.20 -36.78
CA LYS A 797 -5.75 32.85 -36.96
C LYS A 797 -6.50 33.06 -35.64
N THR A 798 -6.09 32.40 -34.57
CA THR A 798 -6.72 32.52 -33.25
C THR A 798 -6.02 33.58 -32.42
N THR A 799 -6.76 34.54 -31.87
CA THR A 799 -6.18 35.58 -31.02
C THR A 799 -5.73 35.00 -29.67
N LEU A 800 -4.71 35.60 -29.05
CA LEU A 800 -4.23 35.19 -27.73
C LEU A 800 -5.34 35.25 -26.68
N VAL A 801 -6.20 36.25 -26.75
CA VAL A 801 -7.30 36.46 -25.79
C VAL A 801 -8.36 35.35 -25.91
N ASP A 802 -8.71 34.94 -27.14
CA ASP A 802 -9.70 33.87 -27.36
C ASP A 802 -9.15 32.51 -26.92
N ALA A 803 -7.90 32.20 -27.27
CA ALA A 803 -7.23 30.98 -26.81
C ALA A 803 -7.13 30.95 -25.27
N THR A 804 -6.78 32.08 -24.66
CA THR A 804 -6.72 32.20 -23.20
C THR A 804 -8.09 32.00 -22.56
N ALA A 805 -9.15 32.60 -23.11
CA ALA A 805 -10.51 32.42 -22.59
C ALA A 805 -10.95 30.95 -22.62
N TYR A 806 -10.65 30.22 -23.70
CA TYR A 806 -10.93 28.79 -23.81
C TYR A 806 -10.20 27.95 -22.76
N TYR A 807 -8.88 28.11 -22.63
CA TYR A 807 -8.12 27.32 -21.66
C TYR A 807 -8.46 27.68 -20.22
N ALA A 808 -8.73 28.97 -19.94
CA ALA A 808 -9.13 29.42 -18.62
C ALA A 808 -10.52 28.86 -18.23
N TYR A 809 -11.45 28.79 -19.18
CA TYR A 809 -12.75 28.16 -18.99
C TYR A 809 -12.63 26.65 -18.75
N THR A 810 -11.92 25.93 -19.63
CA THR A 810 -11.84 24.45 -19.57
C THR A 810 -11.11 23.95 -18.33
N ILE A 811 -9.99 24.57 -17.96
CA ILE A 811 -9.27 24.25 -16.73
C ILE A 811 -10.10 24.69 -15.52
N GLY A 812 -10.65 25.92 -15.54
CA GLY A 812 -11.47 26.46 -14.46
C GLY A 812 -12.70 25.61 -14.14
N LEU A 813 -13.44 25.16 -15.16
CA LEU A 813 -14.67 24.36 -15.00
C LEU A 813 -14.43 23.07 -14.20
N SER A 814 -13.26 22.44 -14.39
CA SER A 814 -12.89 21.22 -13.64
C SER A 814 -12.66 21.48 -12.14
N LEU A 815 -12.41 22.73 -11.76
CA LEU A 815 -12.11 23.18 -10.39
C LEU A 815 -13.33 23.82 -9.69
N VAL A 816 -14.41 24.09 -10.43
CA VAL A 816 -15.64 24.69 -9.89
C VAL A 816 -16.48 23.62 -9.17
N PRO A 817 -16.90 23.86 -7.91
CA PRO A 817 -17.84 23.00 -7.19
C PRO A 817 -19.14 22.81 -7.98
N GLU A 818 -19.70 21.61 -7.95
CA GLU A 818 -20.84 21.23 -8.80
C GLU A 818 -22.03 22.20 -8.69
N ALA A 819 -22.34 22.68 -7.48
CA ALA A 819 -23.41 23.63 -7.22
C ALA A 819 -23.24 24.99 -7.93
N SER A 820 -22.01 25.39 -8.27
CA SER A 820 -21.70 26.69 -8.87
C SER A 820 -21.41 26.60 -10.38
N ARG A 821 -21.39 25.40 -10.97
CA ARG A 821 -21.02 25.20 -12.39
C ARG A 821 -21.92 25.96 -13.35
N ALA A 822 -23.23 25.97 -13.13
CA ALA A 822 -24.17 26.69 -14.00
C ALA A 822 -23.93 28.21 -14.01
N GLN A 823 -23.55 28.79 -12.86
CA GLN A 823 -23.22 30.22 -12.77
C GLN A 823 -21.89 30.52 -13.45
N PHE A 824 -20.88 29.65 -13.25
CA PHE A 824 -19.59 29.76 -13.91
C PHE A 824 -19.71 29.68 -15.43
N ASP A 825 -20.47 28.70 -15.95
CA ASP A 825 -20.74 28.56 -17.38
C ASP A 825 -21.36 29.83 -17.96
N LYS A 826 -22.38 30.39 -17.29
CA LYS A 826 -23.02 31.63 -17.73
C LYS A 826 -22.04 32.81 -17.80
N ALA A 827 -21.07 32.89 -16.88
CA ALA A 827 -20.16 34.02 -16.77
C ALA A 827 -18.90 33.91 -17.63
N TYR A 828 -18.41 32.69 -17.88
CA TYR A 828 -17.07 32.47 -18.44
C TYR A 828 -17.03 31.49 -19.62
N PHE A 829 -18.17 31.00 -20.12
CA PHE A 829 -18.21 30.11 -21.28
C PHE A 829 -17.39 30.67 -22.45
N ALA A 830 -16.54 29.80 -23.00
CA ALA A 830 -15.76 30.08 -24.19
C ALA A 830 -15.97 28.93 -25.19
N PRO A 831 -16.23 29.24 -26.48
CA PRO A 831 -16.47 28.22 -27.49
C PRO A 831 -15.21 27.36 -27.72
N PRO A 832 -15.36 26.09 -28.16
CA PRO A 832 -14.24 25.23 -28.49
C PRO A 832 -13.32 25.87 -29.54
N LEU A 833 -12.01 25.71 -29.32
CA LEU A 833 -11.03 26.10 -30.32
C LEU A 833 -11.10 25.17 -31.55
N PRO A 834 -10.74 25.66 -32.75
CA PRO A 834 -10.62 24.82 -33.93
C PRO A 834 -9.77 23.57 -33.63
N PRO A 835 -10.16 22.38 -34.11
CA PRO A 835 -9.36 21.19 -33.89
C PRO A 835 -7.98 21.39 -34.54
N SER A 836 -6.93 21.07 -33.78
CA SER A 836 -5.60 20.87 -34.37
C SER A 836 -5.69 19.74 -35.40
N ALA A 837 -4.86 19.77 -36.45
CA ALA A 837 -4.91 18.80 -37.54
C ALA A 837 -5.09 17.35 -37.03
N SER A 838 -6.10 16.63 -37.56
CA SER A 838 -6.47 15.30 -37.07
C SER A 838 -5.29 14.33 -37.16
N GLN A 839 -4.83 13.83 -36.01
CA GLN A 839 -3.89 12.72 -35.94
C GLN A 839 -4.66 11.41 -36.03
N VAL A 840 -4.33 10.58 -37.04
CA VAL A 840 -4.82 9.21 -37.14
C VAL A 840 -4.03 8.37 -36.13
N LEU A 841 -4.74 7.70 -35.21
CA LEU A 841 -4.09 6.84 -34.22
C LEU A 841 -3.72 5.46 -34.82
N PRO A 842 -2.55 4.89 -34.48
CA PRO A 842 -2.19 3.51 -34.79
C PRO A 842 -3.08 2.48 -34.07
N ASN A 843 -3.04 1.23 -34.55
CA ASN A 843 -3.56 0.02 -33.87
C ASN A 843 -5.08 -0.04 -33.64
N ASP A 844 -5.89 0.37 -34.61
CA ASP A 844 -7.36 0.26 -34.56
C ASP A 844 -8.01 0.94 -33.33
N PHE A 845 -7.34 1.92 -32.70
CA PHE A 845 -7.91 2.65 -31.56
C PHE A 845 -8.85 3.76 -32.06
N THR A 846 -10.14 3.63 -31.75
CA THR A 846 -11.16 4.59 -32.21
C THR A 846 -11.28 5.78 -31.25
N ILE A 847 -11.15 6.99 -31.82
CA ILE A 847 -11.57 8.21 -31.13
C ILE A 847 -13.08 8.36 -31.20
N THR A 848 -13.71 8.58 -30.05
CA THR A 848 -15.15 8.65 -29.81
C THR A 848 -15.47 9.91 -29.00
N ALA A 849 -16.75 10.28 -28.90
CA ALA A 849 -17.13 11.45 -28.10
C ALA A 849 -16.74 11.31 -26.62
N SER A 850 -16.73 10.09 -26.08
CA SER A 850 -16.37 9.78 -24.70
C SER A 850 -14.85 9.91 -24.41
N ASN A 851 -13.96 9.70 -25.38
CA ASN A 851 -12.49 9.82 -25.17
C ASN A 851 -11.85 11.05 -25.85
N GLN A 852 -12.61 11.82 -26.64
CA GLN A 852 -12.15 13.01 -27.36
C GLN A 852 -11.45 14.04 -26.46
N LYS A 853 -12.08 14.42 -25.33
CA LYS A 853 -11.51 15.43 -24.41
C LYS A 853 -10.18 15.00 -23.82
N ALA A 854 -10.03 13.71 -23.51
CA ALA A 854 -8.78 13.15 -22.99
C ALA A 854 -7.69 13.17 -24.07
N PHE A 855 -8.05 12.84 -25.31
CA PHE A 855 -7.14 12.89 -26.45
C PHE A 855 -6.67 14.32 -26.78
N GLU A 856 -7.56 15.30 -26.74
CA GLU A 856 -7.25 16.72 -26.93
C GLU A 856 -6.30 17.24 -25.84
N ALA A 857 -6.62 16.99 -24.57
CA ALA A 857 -5.77 17.39 -23.45
C ALA A 857 -4.37 16.77 -23.55
N LEU A 858 -4.29 15.48 -23.90
CA LEU A 858 -3.03 14.79 -24.13
C LEU A 858 -2.24 15.44 -25.28
N THR A 859 -2.91 15.75 -26.39
CA THR A 859 -2.30 16.43 -27.55
C THR A 859 -1.73 17.79 -27.18
N HIS A 860 -2.48 18.60 -26.42
CA HIS A 860 -2.01 19.92 -25.98
C HIS A 860 -0.78 19.84 -25.08
N VAL A 861 -0.78 18.91 -24.10
CA VAL A 861 0.37 18.68 -23.21
C VAL A 861 1.60 18.21 -24.00
N LEU A 862 1.42 17.30 -24.95
CA LEU A 862 2.51 16.81 -25.80
C LEU A 862 3.07 17.91 -26.72
N ASN A 863 2.23 18.78 -27.27
CA ASN A 863 2.69 19.92 -28.08
C ASN A 863 3.49 20.92 -27.24
N LEU A 864 3.00 21.25 -26.04
CA LEU A 864 3.71 22.12 -25.11
C LEU A 864 5.07 21.53 -24.72
N ARG A 865 5.14 20.21 -24.49
CA ARG A 865 6.40 19.51 -24.23
C ARG A 865 7.40 19.70 -25.37
N GLU A 866 7.00 19.51 -26.61
CA GLU A 866 7.91 19.66 -27.76
C GLU A 866 8.43 21.10 -27.86
N THR A 867 7.58 22.10 -27.62
CA THR A 867 8.01 23.51 -27.54
C THR A 867 9.06 23.72 -26.44
N ARG A 868 8.88 23.13 -25.24
CA ARG A 868 9.85 23.21 -24.14
C ARG A 868 11.21 22.60 -24.51
N ARG A 869 11.24 21.53 -25.31
CA ARG A 869 12.48 20.85 -25.73
C ARG A 869 13.26 21.63 -26.79
N HIS A 870 12.56 22.28 -27.71
CA HIS A 870 13.16 22.83 -28.92
C HIS A 870 13.41 24.34 -28.86
N GLN A 871 12.73 25.08 -27.99
CA GLN A 871 12.90 26.53 -27.87
C GLN A 871 13.75 26.93 -26.67
N LYS A 872 14.67 27.86 -26.89
CA LYS A 872 15.33 28.59 -25.80
C LYS A 872 14.32 29.62 -25.27
N GLY A 873 13.85 29.41 -24.05
CA GLY A 873 12.94 30.31 -23.35
C GLY A 873 13.44 30.58 -21.94
N ASN A 874 12.74 31.44 -21.19
CA ASN A 874 13.04 31.61 -19.77
C ASN A 874 12.57 30.39 -18.94
N LYS A 875 12.93 30.37 -17.65
CA LYS A 875 12.59 29.28 -16.72
C LYS A 875 11.08 28.96 -16.70
N THR A 876 10.22 29.99 -16.71
CA THR A 876 8.76 29.85 -16.71
C THR A 876 8.24 29.20 -17.99
N GLN A 877 8.81 29.52 -19.15
CA GLN A 877 8.45 28.88 -20.43
C GLN A 877 8.92 27.42 -20.50
N GLN A 878 10.10 27.12 -19.97
CA GLN A 878 10.70 25.78 -20.04
C GLN A 878 10.12 24.79 -19.02
N SER A 879 9.66 25.26 -17.86
CA SER A 879 9.28 24.41 -16.72
C SER A 879 8.06 24.88 -15.92
N GLY A 880 7.47 26.04 -16.22
CA GLY A 880 6.30 26.56 -15.50
C GLY A 880 5.00 25.83 -15.85
N GLY A 881 3.95 26.03 -15.05
CA GLY A 881 2.64 25.39 -15.24
C GLY A 881 2.51 24.02 -14.57
N LEU A 882 1.65 23.17 -15.14
CA LEU A 882 1.44 21.79 -14.68
C LEU A 882 2.48 20.85 -15.34
N GLY A 883 2.89 19.83 -14.59
CA GLY A 883 3.92 18.87 -15.00
C GLY A 883 3.38 17.51 -15.46
N GLY A 884 2.06 17.31 -15.45
CA GLY A 884 1.46 16.04 -15.83
C GLY A 884 -0.04 16.05 -16.07
N LEU A 885 -0.54 14.89 -16.51
CA LEU A 885 -1.93 14.62 -16.89
C LEU A 885 -2.41 13.33 -16.23
N ILE A 886 -3.55 13.39 -15.55
CA ILE A 886 -4.26 12.24 -15.00
C ILE A 886 -5.46 11.95 -15.89
N LEU A 887 -5.59 10.69 -16.31
CA LEU A 887 -6.77 10.17 -16.98
C LEU A 887 -7.51 9.26 -16.00
N GLU A 888 -8.64 9.72 -15.48
CA GLU A 888 -9.46 8.97 -14.53
C GLU A 888 -10.72 8.44 -15.21
N GLY A 889 -11.06 7.18 -14.99
CA GLY A 889 -12.31 6.60 -15.48
C GLY A 889 -12.42 5.11 -15.16
N ASP A 890 -13.52 4.49 -15.55
CA ASP A 890 -13.81 3.09 -15.24
C ASP A 890 -12.75 2.11 -15.77
N PRO A 891 -12.55 0.94 -15.13
CA PRO A 891 -11.62 -0.06 -15.61
C PRO A 891 -12.05 -0.61 -16.98
N GLY A 892 -11.08 -0.83 -17.88
CA GLY A 892 -11.32 -1.46 -19.18
C GLY A 892 -11.81 -0.53 -20.30
N ILE A 893 -11.90 0.79 -20.08
CA ILE A 893 -12.31 1.77 -21.11
C ILE A 893 -11.17 2.26 -22.03
N GLY A 894 -9.99 1.62 -22.00
CA GLY A 894 -8.90 1.97 -22.92
C GLY A 894 -8.01 3.17 -22.52
N LYS A 895 -7.89 3.50 -21.22
CA LYS A 895 -7.14 4.69 -20.75
C LYS A 895 -5.64 4.62 -21.08
N SER A 896 -5.00 3.51 -20.72
CA SER A 896 -3.56 3.30 -20.97
C SER A 896 -3.31 3.11 -22.47
N GLU A 897 -4.23 2.44 -23.15
CA GLU A 897 -4.23 2.18 -24.59
C GLU A 897 -4.31 3.49 -25.39
N LEU A 898 -5.16 4.45 -24.98
CA LEU A 898 -5.22 5.79 -25.60
C LEU A 898 -3.87 6.52 -25.53
N VAL A 899 -3.22 6.50 -24.36
CA VAL A 899 -1.92 7.16 -24.17
C VAL A 899 -0.86 6.53 -25.07
N ILE A 900 -0.75 5.20 -25.06
CA ILE A 900 0.23 4.48 -25.88
C ILE A 900 -0.03 4.71 -27.38
N ALA A 901 -1.29 4.67 -27.81
CA ALA A 901 -1.67 4.92 -29.20
C ALA A 901 -1.28 6.35 -29.63
N ALA A 902 -1.57 7.36 -28.81
CA ALA A 902 -1.21 8.75 -29.10
C ALA A 902 0.30 8.99 -29.15
N LEU A 903 1.09 8.33 -28.29
CA LEU A 903 2.55 8.43 -28.33
C LEU A 903 3.12 7.74 -29.58
N THR A 904 2.59 6.57 -29.92
CA THR A 904 3.00 5.80 -31.10
C THR A 904 2.66 6.56 -32.39
N ALA A 905 1.51 7.25 -32.44
CA ALA A 905 1.10 8.11 -33.56
C ALA A 905 2.11 9.23 -33.86
N ARG A 906 2.87 9.66 -32.85
CA ARG A 906 3.92 10.68 -32.94
C ARG A 906 5.32 10.10 -33.06
N HIS A 907 5.43 8.79 -33.30
CA HIS A 907 6.69 8.06 -33.45
C HIS A 907 7.60 8.07 -32.21
N TYR A 908 7.04 8.25 -31.00
CA TYR A 908 7.80 8.10 -29.77
C TYR A 908 8.13 6.63 -29.49
N GLN A 909 9.34 6.37 -29.00
CA GLN A 909 9.81 5.02 -28.69
C GLN A 909 9.89 4.76 -27.18
N GLU A 910 9.40 3.59 -26.75
CA GLU A 910 9.54 3.12 -25.37
C GLU A 910 11.02 2.88 -25.05
N GLY A 911 11.46 3.31 -23.87
CA GLY A 911 12.86 3.18 -23.42
C GLY A 911 13.78 4.32 -23.86
N HIS A 912 13.28 5.25 -24.69
CA HIS A 912 13.99 6.44 -25.12
C HIS A 912 13.18 7.73 -24.91
N ASP A 913 12.02 7.85 -25.56
CA ASP A 913 11.17 9.05 -25.48
C ASP A 913 10.17 8.98 -24.33
N PHE A 914 9.71 7.77 -24.02
CA PHE A 914 8.85 7.51 -22.88
C PHE A 914 9.22 6.23 -22.13
N TYR A 915 8.83 6.17 -20.86
CA TYR A 915 9.03 5.04 -19.97
C TYR A 915 7.72 4.66 -19.28
N ILE A 916 7.51 3.36 -19.04
CA ILE A 916 6.35 2.85 -18.31
C ILE A 916 6.80 2.37 -16.92
N ILE A 917 6.15 2.88 -15.89
CA ILE A 917 6.31 2.43 -14.50
C ILE A 917 5.11 1.56 -14.14
N PRO A 918 5.28 0.23 -13.99
CA PRO A 918 4.23 -0.63 -13.48
C PRO A 918 4.07 -0.47 -11.96
N PRO A 919 2.87 -0.78 -11.41
CA PRO A 919 2.62 -0.74 -9.97
C PRO A 919 3.62 -1.58 -9.15
N SER A 920 3.99 -2.77 -9.67
CA SER A 920 4.88 -3.75 -9.05
C SER A 920 6.32 -3.29 -8.83
N MET A 921 6.81 -2.32 -9.62
CA MET A 921 8.23 -1.94 -9.63
C MET A 921 8.72 -1.50 -8.24
N ALA A 922 9.91 -1.97 -7.86
CA ALA A 922 10.56 -1.63 -6.60
C ALA A 922 10.85 -0.12 -6.47
N LEU A 923 10.86 0.39 -5.24
CA LEU A 923 10.94 1.83 -4.96
C LEU A 923 12.21 2.48 -5.53
N GLU A 924 13.38 1.86 -5.34
CA GLU A 924 14.65 2.40 -5.83
C GLU A 924 14.72 2.37 -7.36
N ALA A 925 14.25 1.28 -8.00
CA ALA A 925 14.13 1.22 -9.45
C ALA A 925 13.19 2.30 -10.01
N LYS A 926 12.08 2.60 -9.31
CA LYS A 926 11.19 3.72 -9.64
C LYS A 926 11.94 5.07 -9.57
N LYS A 927 12.72 5.31 -8.51
CA LYS A 927 13.53 6.55 -8.38
C LYS A 927 14.54 6.69 -9.50
N GLU A 928 15.30 5.64 -9.78
CA GLU A 928 16.32 5.64 -10.84
C GLU A 928 15.70 5.92 -12.21
N LEU A 929 14.58 5.25 -12.54
CA LEU A 929 13.89 5.45 -13.80
C LEU A 929 13.29 6.85 -13.92
N LEU A 930 12.69 7.38 -12.85
CA LEU A 930 12.18 8.75 -12.79
C LEU A 930 13.29 9.78 -12.98
N LEU A 931 14.46 9.59 -12.36
CA LEU A 931 15.61 10.49 -12.53
C LEU A 931 16.20 10.42 -13.93
N LYS A 932 16.31 9.21 -14.48
CA LYS A 932 16.73 9.01 -15.86
C LYS A 932 15.78 9.74 -16.81
N ALA A 933 14.48 9.52 -16.67
CA ALA A 933 13.46 10.19 -17.48
C ALA A 933 13.48 11.71 -17.31
N TYR A 934 13.64 12.19 -16.07
CA TYR A 934 13.75 13.61 -15.75
C TYR A 934 14.96 14.26 -16.42
N SER A 935 16.15 13.64 -16.33
CA SER A 935 17.36 14.16 -16.97
C SER A 935 17.23 14.24 -18.50
N GLN A 936 16.47 13.32 -19.10
CA GLN A 936 16.24 13.25 -20.54
C GLN A 936 15.08 14.13 -21.04
N GLY A 937 14.27 14.70 -20.14
CA GLY A 937 13.02 15.36 -20.48
C GLY A 937 11.98 14.40 -21.06
N ALA A 938 12.03 13.12 -20.70
CA ALA A 938 11.19 12.04 -21.24
C ALA A 938 9.78 12.05 -20.61
N ILE A 939 8.86 11.32 -21.26
CA ILE A 939 7.50 11.10 -20.75
C ILE A 939 7.51 9.87 -19.83
N VAL A 940 6.83 9.93 -18.70
CA VAL A 940 6.68 8.78 -17.79
C VAL A 940 5.21 8.43 -17.65
N ILE A 941 4.84 7.22 -18.04
CA ILE A 941 3.52 6.66 -17.82
C ILE A 941 3.55 5.88 -16.52
N ILE A 942 2.82 6.35 -15.50
CA ILE A 942 2.69 5.64 -14.23
C ILE A 942 1.33 4.95 -14.22
N ASN A 943 1.35 3.64 -14.48
CA ASN A 943 0.13 2.85 -14.48
C ASN A 943 -0.45 2.79 -13.07
N GLU A 944 -1.73 3.15 -12.95
CA GLU A 944 -2.44 3.20 -11.67
C GLU A 944 -1.68 4.04 -10.64
N ILE A 945 -1.41 5.30 -11.00
CA ILE A 945 -0.64 6.25 -10.17
C ILE A 945 -1.15 6.41 -8.73
N ASN A 946 -2.40 6.03 -8.46
CA ASN A 946 -3.04 6.04 -7.15
C ASN A 946 -3.08 4.69 -6.40
N SER A 947 -2.37 3.66 -6.87
CA SER A 947 -2.43 2.28 -6.32
C SER A 947 -1.28 1.86 -5.40
N SER A 948 -0.28 2.71 -5.18
CA SER A 948 0.85 2.41 -4.29
C SER A 948 1.21 3.60 -3.40
N SER A 949 1.95 3.36 -2.31
CA SER A 949 2.61 4.41 -1.52
C SER A 949 3.67 5.10 -2.40
N MET A 950 3.21 5.92 -3.33
CA MET A 950 4.04 6.70 -4.22
C MET A 950 4.90 7.64 -3.39
N MET A 951 6.13 7.89 -3.86
CA MET A 951 7.02 8.88 -3.26
C MET A 951 6.52 10.26 -3.63
N GLU A 952 5.41 10.66 -3.02
CA GLU A 952 4.72 11.88 -3.38
C GLU A 952 5.68 13.06 -3.31
N ARG A 953 6.52 13.13 -2.26
CA ARG A 953 7.59 14.12 -2.11
C ARG A 953 8.57 14.13 -3.29
N PHE A 954 9.07 12.96 -3.69
CA PHE A 954 10.04 12.86 -4.78
C PHE A 954 9.43 13.24 -6.13
N LEU A 955 8.25 12.71 -6.44
CA LEU A 955 7.53 13.07 -7.67
C LEU A 955 7.16 14.56 -7.68
N ASN A 956 6.75 15.08 -6.53
CA ASN A 956 6.49 16.49 -6.32
C ASN A 956 7.73 17.32 -6.70
N ASP A 957 8.91 16.99 -6.20
CA ASP A 957 10.15 17.72 -6.51
C ASP A 957 10.47 17.68 -8.02
N LEU A 958 10.33 16.52 -8.67
CA LEU A 958 10.56 16.40 -10.12
C LEU A 958 9.54 17.21 -10.94
N LEU A 959 8.25 17.17 -10.58
CA LEU A 959 7.20 17.97 -11.21
C LEU A 959 7.39 19.48 -11.00
N MET A 960 8.25 19.88 -10.05
CA MET A 960 8.64 21.27 -9.80
C MET A 960 9.84 21.73 -10.62
N GLY A 961 10.41 20.85 -11.45
CA GLY A 961 11.67 21.14 -12.11
C GLY A 961 12.84 21.21 -11.13
N GLU A 962 12.72 20.56 -9.97
CA GLU A 962 13.77 20.51 -8.96
C GLU A 962 14.42 19.11 -8.95
N PRO A 963 15.68 19.00 -9.39
CA PRO A 963 16.42 17.76 -9.22
C PRO A 963 16.70 17.48 -7.73
N PRO A 964 16.83 16.20 -7.33
CA PRO A 964 17.37 15.88 -6.01
C PRO A 964 18.79 16.43 -5.81
N PRO A 965 19.22 16.63 -4.55
CA PRO A 965 20.59 16.99 -4.24
C PRO A 965 21.61 16.07 -4.93
N GLY A 966 22.65 16.64 -5.54
CA GLY A 966 23.71 15.90 -6.24
C GLY A 966 23.49 15.68 -7.75
N VAL A 967 22.34 16.05 -8.31
CA VAL A 967 22.13 16.04 -9.77
C VAL A 967 22.45 17.41 -10.37
N GLU A 968 23.37 17.45 -11.32
CA GLU A 968 23.80 18.70 -11.97
C GLU A 968 22.72 19.29 -12.89
N LEU A 969 22.24 20.49 -12.55
CA LEU A 969 21.21 21.23 -13.29
C LEU A 969 21.54 21.43 -14.79
N GLY A 970 22.83 21.52 -15.14
CA GLY A 970 23.28 21.72 -16.52
C GLY A 970 23.09 20.51 -17.45
N LYS A 971 22.71 19.34 -16.92
CA LYS A 971 22.49 18.10 -17.68
C LYS A 971 21.02 17.76 -17.90
N ILE A 972 20.09 18.59 -17.41
CA ILE A 972 18.65 18.32 -17.48
C ILE A 972 18.05 18.91 -18.75
N ARG A 973 17.40 18.07 -19.55
CA ARG A 973 16.62 18.52 -20.72
C ARG A 973 15.19 18.88 -20.30
N PRO A 974 14.67 20.07 -20.66
CA PRO A 974 13.27 20.42 -20.41
C PRO A 974 12.29 19.43 -21.07
N GLY A 975 11.06 19.37 -20.56
CA GLY A 975 9.98 18.57 -21.17
C GLY A 975 9.59 17.29 -20.43
N PHE A 976 10.17 17.02 -19.25
CA PHE A 976 9.72 15.94 -18.38
C PHE A 976 8.21 16.07 -18.11
N THR A 977 7.46 14.99 -18.37
CA THR A 977 5.99 14.98 -18.30
C THR A 977 5.51 13.66 -17.74
N VAL A 978 4.61 13.70 -16.76
CA VAL A 978 4.02 12.51 -16.16
C VAL A 978 2.60 12.31 -16.66
N ILE A 979 2.27 11.10 -17.09
CA ILE A 979 0.91 10.71 -17.47
C ILE A 979 0.49 9.56 -16.54
N GLY A 980 -0.57 9.77 -15.77
CA GLY A 980 -1.07 8.80 -14.80
C GLY A 980 -2.49 8.34 -15.13
N PRO A 981 -2.66 7.26 -15.91
CA PRO A 981 -3.95 6.59 -16.01
C PRO A 981 -4.33 5.99 -14.66
N GLN A 982 -5.53 6.26 -14.17
CA GLN A 982 -6.00 5.76 -12.88
C GLN A 982 -7.47 5.38 -12.88
N ASN A 983 -7.84 4.51 -11.94
CA ASN A 983 -9.24 4.24 -11.62
C ASN A 983 -9.70 5.20 -10.52
N PRO A 984 -11.01 5.47 -10.37
CA PRO A 984 -11.53 6.39 -9.37
C PRO A 984 -11.08 6.02 -7.95
N SER A 985 -10.79 7.02 -7.11
CA SER A 985 -10.36 6.80 -5.71
C SER A 985 -11.45 6.19 -4.83
N ALA A 986 -12.70 6.13 -5.29
CA ALA A 986 -13.77 5.42 -4.62
C ALA A 986 -13.57 3.89 -4.64
N MET A 987 -12.74 3.36 -5.54
CA MET A 987 -12.39 1.94 -5.56
C MET A 987 -11.39 1.60 -4.46
N ALA A 988 -11.55 0.43 -3.83
CA ALA A 988 -10.65 -0.02 -2.77
C ALA A 988 -9.19 -0.12 -3.25
N GLY A 989 -8.22 0.07 -2.34
CA GLY A 989 -6.79 0.00 -2.70
C GLY A 989 -6.30 1.17 -3.56
N ARG A 990 -7.05 2.28 -3.59
CA ARG A 990 -6.69 3.51 -4.29
C ARG A 990 -6.65 4.65 -3.29
N ALA A 991 -5.56 5.41 -3.29
CA ALA A 991 -5.43 6.60 -2.46
C ALA A 991 -5.92 7.82 -3.25
N ARG A 992 -6.65 8.73 -2.60
CA ARG A 992 -6.85 10.05 -3.18
C ARG A 992 -5.50 10.75 -3.22
N ALA A 993 -5.10 11.25 -4.39
CA ALA A 993 -3.90 12.08 -4.50
C ALA A 993 -3.98 13.23 -3.49
N SER A 994 -2.86 13.61 -2.88
CA SER A 994 -2.86 14.79 -2.02
C SER A 994 -3.27 16.03 -2.82
N LYS A 995 -3.76 17.06 -2.12
CA LYS A 995 -4.03 18.35 -2.76
C LYS A 995 -2.80 18.92 -3.46
N ALA A 996 -1.59 18.71 -2.91
CA ALA A 996 -0.35 19.17 -3.52
C ALA A 996 -0.07 18.53 -4.88
N LEU A 997 -0.35 17.23 -5.03
CA LEU A 997 -0.19 16.50 -6.28
C LEU A 997 -1.33 16.81 -7.27
N GLN A 998 -2.57 16.99 -6.78
CA GLN A 998 -3.71 17.44 -7.58
C GLN A 998 -3.44 18.80 -8.26
N HIS A 999 -2.82 19.76 -7.57
CA HIS A 999 -2.46 21.06 -8.15
C HIS A 999 -1.17 21.05 -9.01
N ARG A 1000 -0.58 19.88 -9.28
CA ARG A 1000 0.59 19.73 -10.16
C ARG A 1000 0.27 18.98 -11.44
N MET A 1001 -0.89 18.35 -11.53
CA MET A 1001 -1.34 17.59 -12.68
C MET A 1001 -2.77 17.95 -13.05
N GLN A 1002 -3.06 17.99 -14.35
CA GLN A 1002 -4.42 18.19 -14.83
C GLN A 1002 -5.17 16.86 -14.74
N THR A 1003 -6.37 16.82 -14.17
CA THR A 1003 -7.21 15.61 -14.15
C THR A 1003 -8.32 15.71 -15.18
N ILE A 1004 -8.41 14.71 -16.06
CA ILE A 1004 -9.48 14.57 -17.06
C ILE A 1004 -10.27 13.30 -16.76
N ILE A 1005 -11.59 13.47 -16.60
CA ILE A 1005 -12.51 12.35 -16.40
C ILE A 1005 -12.93 11.80 -17.76
N MET A 1006 -12.66 10.52 -17.99
CA MET A 1006 -13.12 9.75 -19.14
C MET A 1006 -14.42 9.02 -18.76
N PRO A 1007 -15.58 9.42 -19.31
CA PRO A 1007 -16.83 8.71 -19.08
C PRO A 1007 -16.82 7.32 -19.71
N SER A 1008 -17.69 6.44 -19.22
CA SER A 1008 -17.99 5.16 -19.86
C SER A 1008 -18.57 5.36 -21.27
N TYR A 1009 -18.22 4.45 -22.19
CA TYR A 1009 -18.69 4.50 -23.58
C TYR A 1009 -20.22 4.37 -23.66
N LYS A 1010 -20.82 5.08 -24.63
CA LYS A 1010 -22.23 4.92 -24.98
C LYS A 1010 -22.43 3.67 -25.85
N PRO A 1011 -23.64 3.07 -25.90
CA PRO A 1011 -23.91 1.87 -26.69
C PRO A 1011 -23.45 1.96 -28.16
N HIS A 1012 -23.80 3.04 -28.86
CA HIS A 1012 -23.39 3.23 -30.25
C HIS A 1012 -21.85 3.35 -30.40
N GLU A 1013 -21.15 3.91 -29.41
CA GLU A 1013 -19.69 3.99 -29.42
C GLU A 1013 -19.08 2.59 -29.25
N MET A 1014 -19.62 1.77 -28.34
CA MET A 1014 -19.18 0.37 -28.15
C MET A 1014 -19.38 -0.46 -29.43
N ALA A 1015 -20.56 -0.42 -30.04
CA ALA A 1015 -20.84 -1.13 -31.28
C ALA A 1015 -19.92 -0.67 -32.43
N HIS A 1016 -19.66 0.64 -32.53
CA HIS A 1016 -18.72 1.18 -33.50
C HIS A 1016 -17.28 0.70 -33.26
N ILE A 1017 -16.81 0.69 -32.01
CA ILE A 1017 -15.48 0.16 -31.65
C ILE A 1017 -15.36 -1.33 -32.03
N LEU A 1018 -16.36 -2.14 -31.71
CA LEU A 1018 -16.37 -3.57 -32.06
C LEU A 1018 -16.38 -3.77 -33.59
N SER A 1019 -17.12 -2.94 -34.31
CA SER A 1019 -17.19 -2.99 -35.78
C SER A 1019 -15.85 -2.63 -36.44
N GLN A 1020 -15.17 -1.60 -35.93
CA GLN A 1020 -13.82 -1.23 -36.38
C GLN A 1020 -12.78 -2.32 -36.11
N LYS A 1021 -12.97 -3.12 -35.05
CA LYS A 1021 -12.15 -4.31 -34.77
C LYS A 1021 -12.41 -5.50 -35.70
N GLY A 1022 -13.40 -5.39 -36.59
CA GLY A 1022 -13.71 -6.40 -37.61
C GLY A 1022 -14.92 -7.28 -37.31
N LEU A 1023 -15.73 -6.94 -36.29
CA LEU A 1023 -16.98 -7.63 -36.02
C LEU A 1023 -18.10 -7.09 -36.95
N PRO A 1024 -18.98 -7.93 -37.50
CA PRO A 1024 -20.15 -7.44 -38.25
C PRO A 1024 -21.02 -6.52 -37.39
N GLU A 1025 -21.51 -5.42 -37.99
CA GLU A 1025 -22.24 -4.36 -37.29
C GLU A 1025 -23.46 -4.88 -36.51
N ASN A 1026 -24.24 -5.79 -37.11
CA ASN A 1026 -25.38 -6.44 -36.46
C ASN A 1026 -24.98 -7.25 -35.21
N ILE A 1027 -23.87 -7.99 -35.26
CA ILE A 1027 -23.38 -8.76 -34.12
C ILE A 1027 -22.85 -7.81 -33.03
N ALA A 1028 -22.19 -6.73 -33.43
CA ALA A 1028 -21.69 -5.71 -32.50
C ALA A 1028 -22.83 -5.00 -31.74
N GLU A 1029 -23.94 -4.70 -32.41
CA GLU A 1029 -25.14 -4.12 -31.79
C GLU A 1029 -25.82 -5.10 -30.82
N ASP A 1030 -26.00 -6.36 -31.21
CA ASP A 1030 -26.60 -7.40 -30.37
C ASP A 1030 -25.79 -7.60 -29.08
N MET A 1031 -24.47 -7.78 -29.22
CA MET A 1031 -23.55 -7.96 -28.09
C MET A 1031 -23.54 -6.75 -27.14
N THR A 1032 -23.59 -5.54 -27.69
CA THR A 1032 -23.63 -4.31 -26.88
C THR A 1032 -24.95 -4.18 -26.13
N THR A 1033 -26.05 -4.62 -26.74
CA THR A 1033 -27.38 -4.62 -26.13
C THR A 1033 -27.44 -5.60 -24.97
N GLU A 1034 -26.96 -6.83 -25.17
CA GLU A 1034 -26.87 -7.85 -24.12
C GLU A 1034 -26.02 -7.36 -22.94
N TYR A 1035 -24.84 -6.78 -23.22
CA TYR A 1035 -23.98 -6.19 -22.19
C TYR A 1035 -24.73 -5.14 -21.35
N HIS A 1036 -25.45 -4.21 -21.99
CA HIS A 1036 -26.19 -3.18 -21.26
C HIS A 1036 -27.34 -3.74 -20.42
N LEU A 1037 -28.02 -4.80 -20.88
CA LEU A 1037 -29.07 -5.46 -20.11
C LEU A 1037 -28.51 -6.05 -18.81
N ILE A 1038 -27.38 -6.76 -18.89
CA ILE A 1038 -26.69 -7.34 -17.73
C ILE A 1038 -26.29 -6.26 -16.72
N ILE A 1039 -25.68 -5.17 -17.19
CA ILE A 1039 -25.27 -4.05 -16.33
C ILE A 1039 -26.47 -3.39 -15.67
N LYS A 1040 -27.55 -3.14 -16.42
CA LYS A 1040 -28.78 -2.51 -15.92
C LYS A 1040 -29.49 -3.37 -14.87
N GLU A 1041 -29.49 -4.69 -15.05
CA GLU A 1041 -30.04 -5.63 -14.08
C GLU A 1041 -29.23 -5.64 -12.78
N ALA A 1042 -27.90 -5.65 -12.87
CA ALA A 1042 -27.03 -5.58 -11.69
C ALA A 1042 -27.26 -4.28 -10.89
N LEU A 1043 -27.32 -3.13 -11.57
CA LEU A 1043 -27.57 -1.84 -10.95
C LEU A 1043 -28.95 -1.76 -10.29
N ARG A 1044 -30.00 -2.29 -10.93
CA ARG A 1044 -31.36 -2.37 -10.34
C ARG A 1044 -31.39 -3.18 -9.05
N ASN A 1045 -30.55 -4.20 -8.96
CA ASN A 1045 -30.45 -5.08 -7.80
C ASN A 1045 -29.43 -4.57 -6.75
N ASN A 1046 -28.92 -3.34 -6.88
CA ASN A 1046 -27.85 -2.77 -6.05
C ASN A 1046 -26.60 -3.67 -5.95
N ARG A 1047 -26.32 -4.43 -7.01
CA ARG A 1047 -25.13 -5.28 -7.11
C ARG A 1047 -24.06 -4.55 -7.94
N PRO A 1048 -22.77 -4.71 -7.62
CA PRO A 1048 -21.70 -4.18 -8.45
C PRO A 1048 -21.78 -4.77 -9.86
N PRO A 1049 -21.41 -4.00 -10.91
CA PRO A 1049 -21.45 -4.50 -12.28
C PRO A 1049 -20.60 -5.78 -12.41
N PRO A 1050 -21.11 -6.85 -13.03
CA PRO A 1050 -20.38 -8.12 -13.13
C PRO A 1050 -19.33 -8.14 -14.24
N LEU A 1051 -19.40 -7.17 -15.17
CA LEU A 1051 -18.60 -7.09 -16.38
C LEU A 1051 -18.12 -5.65 -16.62
N CYS A 1052 -16.99 -5.50 -17.32
CA CYS A 1052 -16.55 -4.24 -17.89
C CYS A 1052 -16.41 -4.33 -19.42
N PHE A 1053 -16.15 -3.19 -20.08
CA PHE A 1053 -16.02 -3.16 -21.55
C PHE A 1053 -14.91 -4.08 -22.09
N ARG A 1054 -13.86 -4.33 -21.30
CA ARG A 1054 -12.81 -5.30 -21.63
C ARG A 1054 -13.37 -6.73 -21.78
N ASP A 1055 -14.34 -7.12 -20.95
CA ASP A 1055 -14.98 -8.43 -21.06
C ASP A 1055 -15.76 -8.57 -22.37
N LEU A 1056 -16.41 -7.48 -22.81
CA LEU A 1056 -17.11 -7.41 -24.10
C LEU A 1056 -16.14 -7.53 -25.28
N ILE A 1057 -14.99 -6.85 -25.23
CA ILE A 1057 -13.93 -6.99 -26.25
C ILE A 1057 -13.41 -8.43 -26.30
N LYS A 1058 -13.10 -9.05 -25.15
CA LYS A 1058 -12.64 -10.45 -25.09
C LYS A 1058 -13.66 -11.42 -25.70
N ARG A 1059 -14.96 -11.19 -25.45
CA ARG A 1059 -16.04 -11.98 -26.07
C ARG A 1059 -16.06 -11.78 -27.59
N ALA A 1060 -15.92 -10.55 -28.07
CA ALA A 1060 -15.91 -10.26 -29.50
C ALA A 1060 -14.70 -10.88 -30.21
N GLU A 1061 -13.52 -10.82 -29.59
CA GLU A 1061 -12.31 -11.49 -30.09
C GLU A 1061 -12.48 -13.01 -30.18
N TRP A 1062 -13.14 -13.61 -29.19
CA TRP A 1062 -13.49 -15.03 -29.23
C TRP A 1062 -14.41 -15.35 -30.40
N GLU A 1063 -15.49 -14.58 -30.60
CA GLU A 1063 -16.41 -14.76 -31.74
C GLU A 1063 -15.69 -14.62 -33.10
N MET A 1064 -14.79 -13.63 -33.23
CA MET A 1064 -13.99 -13.45 -34.43
C MET A 1064 -13.04 -14.63 -34.69
N SER A 1065 -12.42 -15.18 -33.64
CA SER A 1065 -11.53 -16.34 -33.74
C SER A 1065 -12.28 -17.64 -34.08
N ALA A 1066 -13.50 -17.81 -33.56
CA ALA A 1066 -14.39 -18.92 -33.89
C ALA A 1066 -14.83 -18.85 -35.36
N ASN A 1067 -15.17 -17.66 -35.87
CA ASN A 1067 -15.56 -17.46 -37.27
C ASN A 1067 -14.39 -17.67 -38.25
N ARG A 1068 -13.14 -17.33 -37.89
CA ARG A 1068 -11.95 -17.57 -38.73
C ARG A 1068 -11.50 -19.05 -38.78
N SER A 1069 -11.70 -19.80 -37.70
CA SER A 1069 -11.37 -21.24 -37.66
C SER A 1069 -12.39 -22.08 -38.44
N VAL A 1070 -13.62 -21.61 -38.50
CA VAL A 1070 -14.67 -22.14 -39.36
C VAL A 1070 -14.35 -21.95 -40.85
N SER A 1071 -13.93 -20.75 -41.29
CA SER A 1071 -13.69 -20.49 -42.72
C SER A 1071 -12.47 -21.24 -43.30
N ALA A 1072 -11.51 -21.65 -42.47
CA ALA A 1072 -10.36 -22.46 -42.89
C ALA A 1072 -10.62 -23.98 -42.93
N SER A 1073 -11.75 -24.46 -42.40
CA SER A 1073 -12.09 -25.89 -42.30
C SER A 1073 -13.25 -26.34 -43.19
N VAL A 1074 -13.80 -25.44 -44.03
CA VAL A 1074 -14.84 -25.81 -45.01
C VAL A 1074 -14.20 -26.49 -46.21
N ASN A 1075 -14.49 -27.78 -46.35
CA ASN A 1075 -14.18 -28.60 -47.53
C ASN A 1075 -14.82 -27.97 -48.79
N PRO A 1076 -14.10 -27.76 -49.91
CA PRO A 1076 -14.64 -27.11 -51.11
C PRO A 1076 -15.89 -27.79 -51.69
N SER A 1077 -16.14 -29.06 -51.36
CA SER A 1077 -17.27 -29.84 -51.85
C SER A 1077 -18.64 -29.43 -51.29
N LEU A 1078 -18.72 -28.55 -50.28
CA LEU A 1078 -19.98 -28.00 -49.75
C LEU A 1078 -20.36 -26.65 -50.37
N ALA A 1079 -19.40 -25.94 -50.97
CA ALA A 1079 -19.64 -24.64 -51.62
C ALA A 1079 -20.22 -24.78 -53.04
N GLU A 1080 -20.11 -25.96 -53.67
CA GLU A 1080 -20.63 -26.25 -55.02
C GLU A 1080 -21.96 -27.03 -55.01
N MET A 1081 -22.56 -27.26 -53.84
CA MET A 1081 -23.81 -28.02 -53.73
C MET A 1081 -25.00 -27.11 -54.05
N ASP A 1082 -25.74 -27.43 -55.11
CA ASP A 1082 -26.97 -26.71 -55.50
C ASP A 1082 -28.07 -26.94 -54.45
N TRP A 1083 -28.17 -26.00 -53.52
CA TRP A 1083 -29.12 -26.01 -52.41
C TRP A 1083 -30.58 -25.96 -52.89
N ASP A 1084 -30.84 -25.40 -54.07
CA ASP A 1084 -32.20 -25.32 -54.61
C ASP A 1084 -32.69 -26.69 -55.10
N THR A 1085 -31.82 -27.60 -55.53
CA THR A 1085 -32.22 -28.97 -55.90
C THR A 1085 -32.49 -29.86 -54.69
N LEU A 1086 -31.79 -29.64 -53.56
CA LEU A 1086 -31.95 -30.46 -52.35
C LEU A 1086 -33.21 -30.09 -51.57
N ILE A 1087 -33.56 -28.80 -51.58
CA ILE A 1087 -34.67 -28.23 -50.79
C ILE A 1087 -36.01 -28.33 -51.54
N ASN A 1088 -36.04 -28.16 -52.87
CA ASN A 1088 -37.28 -28.05 -53.64
C ASN A 1088 -37.78 -29.35 -54.28
N ASN A 1089 -37.12 -30.48 -54.07
CA ASN A 1089 -37.59 -31.77 -54.61
C ASN A 1089 -38.78 -32.29 -53.77
N PRO A 1090 -39.95 -32.60 -54.36
CA PRO A 1090 -41.14 -32.95 -53.58
C PRO A 1090 -40.93 -34.16 -52.68
N TRP A 1091 -41.31 -34.06 -51.41
CA TRP A 1091 -41.30 -35.15 -50.42
C TRP A 1091 -42.43 -36.18 -50.64
N SER A 1092 -42.92 -36.32 -51.87
CA SER A 1092 -44.02 -37.20 -52.22
C SER A 1092 -43.49 -38.58 -52.63
N HIS A 1093 -43.06 -39.40 -51.66
CA HIS A 1093 -42.95 -40.84 -51.88
C HIS A 1093 -43.40 -41.61 -50.62
N PRO A 1094 -44.18 -42.70 -50.74
CA PRO A 1094 -44.84 -43.34 -49.58
C PRO A 1094 -43.91 -44.18 -48.69
N ASP A 1095 -42.60 -44.12 -48.91
CA ASP A 1095 -41.64 -45.05 -48.34
C ASP A 1095 -40.84 -44.40 -47.18
N ASN A 1096 -41.27 -44.70 -45.95
CA ASN A 1096 -40.77 -44.10 -44.69
C ASN A 1096 -39.24 -44.25 -44.48
N ALA A 1097 -38.59 -45.23 -45.11
CA ALA A 1097 -37.16 -45.45 -44.98
C ALA A 1097 -36.29 -44.38 -45.68
N LEU A 1098 -36.76 -43.85 -46.81
CA LEU A 1098 -36.01 -42.84 -47.59
C LEU A 1098 -36.07 -41.45 -46.95
N VAL A 1099 -37.20 -41.14 -46.29
CA VAL A 1099 -37.45 -39.88 -45.57
C VAL A 1099 -36.64 -39.81 -44.27
N THR A 1100 -36.54 -40.92 -43.54
CA THR A 1100 -35.69 -41.04 -42.34
C THR A 1100 -34.22 -40.80 -42.68
N ASN A 1101 -33.75 -41.31 -43.82
CA ASN A 1101 -32.37 -41.09 -44.29
C ASN A 1101 -32.10 -39.64 -44.71
N LYS A 1102 -33.07 -38.94 -45.32
CA LYS A 1102 -32.94 -37.51 -45.63
C LYS A 1102 -32.95 -36.63 -44.37
N ALA A 1103 -33.80 -36.93 -43.39
CA ALA A 1103 -33.80 -36.24 -42.09
C ALA A 1103 -32.49 -36.51 -41.33
N HIS A 1104 -31.95 -37.73 -41.40
CA HIS A 1104 -30.64 -38.04 -40.83
C HIS A 1104 -29.52 -37.30 -41.53
N ALA A 1105 -29.55 -37.18 -42.86
CA ALA A 1105 -28.59 -36.41 -43.64
C ALA A 1105 -28.63 -34.92 -43.28
N LEU A 1106 -29.81 -34.31 -43.15
CA LEU A 1106 -29.97 -32.92 -42.69
C LEU A 1106 -29.48 -32.72 -41.25
N LEU A 1107 -29.68 -33.71 -40.36
CA LEU A 1107 -29.19 -33.65 -38.98
C LEU A 1107 -27.67 -33.80 -38.88
N THR A 1108 -27.08 -34.63 -39.75
CA THR A 1108 -25.62 -34.77 -39.88
C THR A 1108 -25.02 -33.48 -40.44
N ILE A 1109 -25.63 -32.91 -41.49
CA ILE A 1109 -25.23 -31.60 -42.05
C ILE A 1109 -25.36 -30.49 -41.00
N TYR A 1110 -26.43 -30.45 -40.20
CA TYR A 1110 -26.59 -29.48 -39.11
C TYR A 1110 -25.53 -29.65 -38.01
N LYS A 1111 -25.21 -30.88 -37.61
CA LYS A 1111 -24.18 -31.18 -36.59
C LYS A 1111 -22.77 -30.85 -37.05
N GLU A 1112 -22.51 -30.92 -38.35
CA GLU A 1112 -21.22 -30.62 -38.96
C GLU A 1112 -21.12 -29.17 -39.48
N ALA A 1113 -22.26 -28.45 -39.58
CA ALA A 1113 -22.32 -27.06 -40.01
C ALA A 1113 -21.82 -26.10 -38.91
N PRO A 1114 -21.16 -25.00 -39.28
CA PRO A 1114 -20.78 -23.95 -38.33
C PRO A 1114 -22.01 -23.26 -37.68
N PRO A 1115 -21.86 -22.66 -36.47
CA PRO A 1115 -22.98 -22.06 -35.73
C PRO A 1115 -23.81 -21.03 -36.51
N LEU A 1116 -23.17 -20.25 -37.40
CA LEU A 1116 -23.85 -19.27 -38.26
C LEU A 1116 -24.82 -19.93 -39.25
N TYR A 1117 -24.47 -21.11 -39.78
CA TYR A 1117 -25.29 -21.86 -40.74
C TYR A 1117 -26.35 -22.74 -40.06
N GLN A 1118 -26.08 -23.21 -38.84
CA GLN A 1118 -27.07 -23.89 -38.00
C GLN A 1118 -28.31 -23.00 -37.77
N LYS A 1119 -28.11 -21.70 -37.53
CA LYS A 1119 -29.21 -20.74 -37.38
C LYS A 1119 -30.03 -20.57 -38.67
N VAL A 1120 -29.39 -20.56 -39.85
CA VAL A 1120 -30.08 -20.48 -41.15
C VAL A 1120 -30.87 -21.76 -41.47
N ILE A 1121 -30.31 -22.93 -41.16
CA ILE A 1121 -30.98 -24.23 -41.31
C ILE A 1121 -32.19 -24.33 -40.37
N ALA A 1122 -32.04 -23.89 -39.12
CA ALA A 1122 -33.14 -23.85 -38.15
C ALA A 1122 -34.28 -22.91 -38.59
N THR A 1123 -33.96 -21.71 -39.11
CA THR A 1123 -34.97 -20.78 -39.64
C THR A 1123 -35.71 -21.34 -40.85
N LYS A 1124 -35.01 -21.96 -41.81
CA LYS A 1124 -35.65 -22.59 -42.98
C LYS A 1124 -36.51 -23.80 -42.61
N LEU A 1125 -36.08 -24.62 -41.65
CA LEU A 1125 -36.89 -25.72 -41.11
C LEU A 1125 -38.15 -25.19 -40.41
N HIS A 1126 -38.05 -24.04 -39.73
CA HIS A 1126 -39.19 -23.38 -39.11
C HIS A 1126 -40.18 -22.84 -40.15
N GLU A 1127 -39.70 -22.21 -41.23
CA GLU A 1127 -40.52 -21.77 -42.38
C GLU A 1127 -41.26 -22.94 -43.05
N LEU A 1128 -40.56 -24.07 -43.29
CA LEU A 1128 -41.15 -25.30 -43.83
C LEU A 1128 -42.19 -25.94 -42.88
N ALA A 1129 -41.99 -25.83 -41.56
CA ALA A 1129 -42.91 -26.37 -40.56
C ALA A 1129 -44.17 -25.50 -40.35
N THR A 1130 -44.11 -24.21 -40.74
CA THR A 1130 -45.16 -23.21 -40.51
C THR A 1130 -45.94 -22.82 -41.78
N ASP A 1131 -45.55 -23.30 -42.96
CA ASP A 1131 -46.32 -23.13 -44.19
C ASP A 1131 -47.68 -23.85 -44.11
N LYS A 1132 -48.76 -23.05 -44.10
CA LYS A 1132 -50.14 -23.48 -43.89
C LYS A 1132 -50.70 -24.36 -45.01
N LYS A 1133 -50.06 -24.46 -46.18
CA LYS A 1133 -50.53 -25.32 -47.28
C LYS A 1133 -49.94 -26.74 -47.27
N HIS A 1134 -48.80 -26.96 -46.62
CA HIS A 1134 -48.08 -28.25 -46.66
C HIS A 1134 -47.33 -28.54 -45.35
N ALA A 1135 -47.99 -28.36 -44.19
CA ALA A 1135 -47.40 -28.77 -42.91
C ALA A 1135 -47.18 -30.30 -42.87
N GLN A 1136 -45.93 -30.73 -43.07
CA GLN A 1136 -45.53 -32.14 -43.07
C GLN A 1136 -45.13 -32.55 -41.63
N PRO A 1137 -45.73 -33.60 -41.04
CA PRO A 1137 -45.40 -34.10 -39.69
C PRO A 1137 -43.91 -34.37 -39.45
N GLU A 1138 -43.17 -34.66 -40.51
CA GLU A 1138 -41.77 -35.05 -40.50
C GLU A 1138 -40.84 -33.82 -40.39
N ALA A 1139 -41.26 -32.66 -40.91
CA ALA A 1139 -40.56 -31.38 -40.69
C ALA A 1139 -40.68 -30.93 -39.23
N TRP A 1140 -41.84 -31.19 -38.60
CA TRP A 1140 -42.05 -31.02 -37.17
C TRP A 1140 -41.18 -31.95 -36.32
N LEU A 1141 -40.98 -33.20 -36.76
CA LEU A 1141 -40.10 -34.15 -36.08
C LEU A 1141 -38.62 -33.71 -36.16
N ALA A 1142 -38.16 -33.21 -37.31
CA ALA A 1142 -36.81 -32.67 -37.45
C ALA A 1142 -36.61 -31.40 -36.61
N LEU A 1143 -37.59 -30.48 -36.61
CA LEU A 1143 -37.56 -29.27 -35.78
C LEU A 1143 -37.60 -29.60 -34.28
N ALA A 1144 -38.39 -30.60 -33.88
CA ALA A 1144 -38.46 -31.06 -32.50
C ALA A 1144 -37.16 -31.74 -32.05
N ILE A 1145 -36.49 -32.49 -32.93
CA ILE A 1145 -35.18 -33.10 -32.62
C ILE A 1145 -34.08 -32.03 -32.52
N VAL A 1146 -34.10 -31.00 -33.38
CA VAL A 1146 -33.17 -29.86 -33.30
C VAL A 1146 -33.44 -29.04 -32.03
N ALA A 1147 -34.70 -28.77 -31.70
CA ALA A 1147 -35.10 -28.05 -30.48
C ALA A 1147 -34.76 -28.83 -29.19
N PHE A 1148 -34.86 -30.16 -29.20
CA PHE A 1148 -34.52 -31.03 -28.06
C PHE A 1148 -33.01 -31.12 -27.81
N LEU A 1149 -32.18 -30.75 -28.79
CA LEU A 1149 -30.73 -30.84 -28.70
C LEU A 1149 -30.05 -29.54 -28.23
N GLU A 1150 -30.73 -28.38 -28.22
CA GLU A 1150 -30.04 -27.09 -27.97
C GLU A 1150 -30.51 -26.16 -26.82
N MET A 1151 -31.72 -26.15 -26.21
CA MET A 1151 -32.03 -25.06 -25.23
C MET A 1151 -32.96 -25.34 -24.01
N GLU A 1152 -32.83 -24.47 -22.99
CA GLU A 1152 -33.39 -24.41 -21.62
C GLU A 1152 -34.95 -24.38 -21.49
N ASP A 1153 -35.42 -24.61 -20.24
CA ASP A 1153 -36.78 -25.00 -19.80
C ASP A 1153 -38.00 -24.30 -20.46
N ASP A 1154 -37.92 -23.01 -20.81
CA ASP A 1154 -39.07 -22.25 -21.32
C ASP A 1154 -39.45 -22.60 -22.78
N GLY A 1155 -38.50 -23.11 -23.57
CA GLY A 1155 -38.74 -23.53 -24.96
C GLY A 1155 -39.53 -24.82 -25.06
N ILE A 1156 -39.30 -25.75 -24.12
CA ILE A 1156 -39.98 -27.05 -24.05
C ILE A 1156 -41.47 -26.84 -23.68
N ILE A 1157 -41.74 -25.93 -22.73
CA ILE A 1157 -43.10 -25.61 -22.30
C ILE A 1157 -43.90 -24.97 -23.44
N ASN A 1158 -43.30 -24.05 -24.20
CA ASN A 1158 -43.98 -23.45 -25.36
C ASN A 1158 -44.23 -24.45 -26.49
N CYS A 1159 -43.27 -25.32 -26.80
CA CYS A 1159 -43.42 -26.35 -27.83
C CYS A 1159 -44.52 -27.37 -27.46
N LEU A 1160 -44.55 -27.80 -26.19
CA LEU A 1160 -45.60 -28.68 -25.65
C LEU A 1160 -46.97 -27.98 -25.63
N ASN A 1161 -47.04 -26.69 -25.33
CA ASN A 1161 -48.28 -25.90 -25.37
C ASN A 1161 -48.82 -25.73 -26.80
N THR A 1162 -47.95 -25.61 -27.82
CA THR A 1162 -48.35 -25.56 -29.23
C THR A 1162 -48.79 -26.94 -29.76
N LEU A 1163 -48.14 -28.03 -29.32
CA LEU A 1163 -48.60 -29.40 -29.57
C LEU A 1163 -49.95 -29.70 -28.90
N ARG A 1164 -50.24 -29.02 -27.77
CA ARG A 1164 -51.52 -29.12 -27.05
C ARG A 1164 -52.69 -28.46 -27.80
N THR A 1165 -52.42 -27.48 -28.66
CA THR A 1165 -53.45 -26.71 -29.39
C THR A 1165 -53.70 -27.20 -30.81
N THR A 1166 -52.83 -28.04 -31.37
CA THR A 1166 -53.02 -28.67 -32.68
C THR A 1166 -53.68 -30.05 -32.50
N GLN A 1167 -54.94 -30.19 -32.92
CA GLN A 1167 -55.66 -31.47 -32.96
C GLN A 1167 -55.10 -32.41 -34.06
N ALA A 1168 -53.84 -32.84 -33.92
CA ALA A 1168 -53.25 -33.85 -34.79
C ALA A 1168 -53.50 -35.25 -34.20
N THR A 1169 -54.17 -36.09 -34.99
CA THR A 1169 -54.70 -37.40 -34.64
C THR A 1169 -53.62 -38.44 -34.29
N GLY A 1170 -53.70 -39.00 -33.08
CA GLY A 1170 -53.43 -40.42 -32.72
C GLY A 1170 -51.99 -40.95 -32.74
N ALA A 1171 -51.27 -40.85 -33.86
CA ALA A 1171 -50.05 -41.63 -34.08
C ALA A 1171 -48.76 -41.12 -33.39
N PRO A 1172 -48.53 -39.81 -33.17
CA PRO A 1172 -47.29 -39.33 -32.55
C PRO A 1172 -47.18 -39.70 -31.06
N LEU A 1173 -48.30 -39.72 -30.35
CA LEU A 1173 -48.32 -39.94 -28.89
C LEU A 1173 -47.91 -41.37 -28.50
N GLU A 1174 -48.29 -42.38 -29.30
CA GLU A 1174 -47.92 -43.78 -29.04
C GLU A 1174 -46.43 -44.03 -29.27
N PHE A 1175 -45.80 -43.33 -30.22
CA PHE A 1175 -44.36 -43.41 -30.44
C PHE A 1175 -43.57 -42.80 -29.26
N PHE A 1176 -44.00 -41.65 -28.75
CA PHE A 1176 -43.40 -41.03 -27.56
C PHE A 1176 -43.64 -41.88 -26.31
N ALA A 1177 -44.81 -42.49 -26.15
CA ALA A 1177 -45.10 -43.40 -25.03
C ALA A 1177 -44.29 -44.70 -25.09
N ALA A 1178 -44.09 -45.29 -26.27
CA ALA A 1178 -43.27 -46.48 -26.45
C ALA A 1178 -41.77 -46.22 -26.21
N ARG A 1179 -41.27 -45.04 -26.61
CA ARG A 1179 -39.89 -44.63 -26.36
C ARG A 1179 -39.65 -44.25 -24.90
N ALA A 1180 -40.62 -43.59 -24.26
CA ALA A 1180 -40.59 -43.29 -22.83
C ALA A 1180 -40.58 -44.58 -21.97
N ARG A 1181 -41.37 -45.60 -22.32
CA ARG A 1181 -41.29 -46.92 -21.66
C ARG A 1181 -39.93 -47.58 -21.80
N ARG A 1182 -39.29 -47.47 -22.97
CA ARG A 1182 -37.97 -48.04 -23.23
C ARG A 1182 -36.86 -47.38 -22.39
N GLU A 1183 -36.94 -46.07 -22.20
CA GLU A 1183 -35.98 -45.33 -21.36
C GLU A 1183 -36.29 -45.53 -19.86
N HIS A 1184 -37.57 -45.66 -19.48
CA HIS A 1184 -37.99 -46.07 -18.14
C HIS A 1184 -37.42 -47.46 -17.76
N ASP A 1185 -37.55 -48.46 -18.64
CA ASP A 1185 -37.01 -49.81 -18.41
C ASP A 1185 -35.48 -49.82 -18.29
N LYS A 1186 -34.77 -48.94 -19.02
CA LYS A 1186 -33.31 -48.79 -18.90
C LYS A 1186 -32.91 -48.17 -17.57
N VAL A 1187 -33.62 -47.14 -17.11
CA VAL A 1187 -33.37 -46.48 -15.83
C VAL A 1187 -33.68 -47.43 -14.66
N CYS A 1188 -34.79 -48.18 -14.73
CA CYS A 1188 -35.14 -49.19 -13.73
C CYS A 1188 -34.14 -50.35 -13.69
N LYS A 1189 -33.66 -50.84 -14.85
CA LYS A 1189 -32.59 -51.87 -14.89
C LYS A 1189 -31.24 -51.36 -14.37
N ALA A 1190 -30.90 -50.09 -14.61
CA ALA A 1190 -29.68 -49.49 -14.07
C ALA A 1190 -29.74 -49.33 -12.55
N LEU A 1191 -30.89 -48.92 -12.00
CA LEU A 1191 -31.13 -48.78 -10.56
C LEU A 1191 -31.15 -50.13 -9.82
N LEU A 1192 -31.73 -51.18 -10.42
CA LEU A 1192 -31.80 -52.51 -9.82
C LEU A 1192 -30.49 -53.31 -9.92
N SER A 1193 -29.57 -52.92 -10.82
CA SER A 1193 -28.26 -53.60 -11.01
C SER A 1193 -27.10 -52.92 -10.27
N GLY A 1194 -27.34 -51.81 -9.57
CA GLY A 1194 -26.30 -51.10 -8.80
C GLY A 1194 -25.21 -50.43 -9.65
N THR A 1195 -25.46 -50.19 -10.94
CA THR A 1195 -24.48 -49.56 -11.83
C THR A 1195 -24.66 -48.03 -11.83
N GLU A 1196 -23.62 -47.25 -11.53
CA GLU A 1196 -23.66 -45.78 -11.52
C GLU A 1196 -24.06 -45.19 -12.89
N LEU A 1197 -25.15 -44.40 -12.92
CA LEU A 1197 -25.54 -43.56 -14.04
C LEU A 1197 -24.59 -42.35 -14.16
N LYS A 1198 -23.57 -42.46 -15.00
CA LYS A 1198 -22.71 -41.32 -15.38
C LYS A 1198 -23.44 -40.41 -16.38
N ARG A 1199 -24.07 -39.36 -15.84
CA ARG A 1199 -24.37 -38.02 -16.42
C ARG A 1199 -25.83 -37.61 -16.19
N ASP A 1200 -25.94 -36.42 -15.61
CA ASP A 1200 -27.09 -35.53 -15.51
C ASP A 1200 -28.24 -35.89 -14.55
N VAL A 1201 -27.96 -35.70 -13.25
CA VAL A 1201 -28.93 -35.76 -12.16
C VAL A 1201 -30.03 -34.68 -12.29
N ARG A 1202 -29.78 -33.56 -13.00
CA ARG A 1202 -30.78 -32.50 -13.21
C ARG A 1202 -31.76 -32.86 -14.31
N GLY A 1203 -31.29 -33.41 -15.43
CA GLY A 1203 -32.15 -33.95 -16.49
C GLY A 1203 -33.01 -35.11 -16.01
N ILE A 1204 -32.47 -35.98 -15.13
CA ILE A 1204 -33.23 -37.07 -14.51
C ILE A 1204 -34.31 -36.53 -13.55
N ASN A 1205 -34.01 -35.51 -12.73
CA ASN A 1205 -35.00 -34.89 -11.84
C ASN A 1205 -36.07 -34.09 -12.59
N ALA A 1206 -35.71 -33.40 -13.69
CA ALA A 1206 -36.67 -32.72 -14.56
C ALA A 1206 -37.58 -33.73 -15.27
N PHE A 1207 -37.01 -34.84 -15.75
CA PHE A 1207 -37.76 -35.96 -16.33
C PHE A 1207 -38.70 -36.62 -15.31
N ILE A 1208 -38.24 -36.88 -14.08
CA ILE A 1208 -39.08 -37.46 -13.01
C ILE A 1208 -40.20 -36.49 -12.63
N THR A 1209 -39.93 -35.18 -12.54
CA THR A 1209 -40.94 -34.16 -12.22
C THR A 1209 -41.99 -34.05 -13.34
N ALA A 1210 -41.56 -33.97 -14.59
CA ALA A 1210 -42.46 -33.91 -15.75
C ALA A 1210 -43.27 -35.22 -15.92
N TYR A 1211 -42.67 -36.37 -15.60
CA TYR A 1211 -43.35 -37.66 -15.62
C TYR A 1211 -44.36 -37.80 -14.46
N ALA A 1212 -44.05 -37.27 -13.28
CA ALA A 1212 -44.99 -37.20 -12.15
C ALA A 1212 -46.19 -36.27 -12.43
N GLU A 1213 -45.96 -35.14 -13.10
CA GLU A 1213 -47.04 -34.25 -13.56
C GLU A 1213 -47.89 -34.87 -14.67
N TYR A 1214 -47.27 -35.64 -15.58
CA TYR A 1214 -47.97 -36.44 -16.58
C TYR A 1214 -48.85 -37.54 -15.94
N ILE A 1215 -48.35 -38.25 -14.93
CA ILE A 1215 -49.11 -39.26 -14.17
C ILE A 1215 -50.28 -38.58 -13.42
N GLN A 1216 -50.06 -37.42 -12.77
CA GLN A 1216 -51.14 -36.66 -12.13
C GLN A 1216 -52.20 -36.16 -13.11
N THR A 1217 -51.81 -35.84 -14.35
CA THR A 1217 -52.73 -35.41 -15.39
C THR A 1217 -53.53 -36.58 -15.95
N MET A 1218 -52.92 -37.77 -16.08
CA MET A 1218 -53.59 -39.02 -16.45
C MET A 1218 -54.50 -39.54 -15.33
N LEU A 1219 -54.18 -39.31 -14.06
CA LEU A 1219 -55.05 -39.61 -12.91
C LEU A 1219 -56.31 -38.71 -12.86
N LYS A 1220 -56.27 -37.50 -13.44
CA LYS A 1220 -57.42 -36.59 -13.56
C LYS A 1220 -58.37 -36.90 -14.72
N ILE A 1221 -57.94 -37.73 -15.66
CA ILE A 1221 -58.73 -38.15 -16.83
C ILE A 1221 -58.97 -39.65 -16.65
N GLU A 1222 -60.07 -40.04 -16.00
CA GLU A 1222 -60.46 -41.41 -15.58
C GLU A 1222 -60.25 -42.54 -16.61
N LYS A 1223 -59.00 -42.90 -16.92
CA LYS A 1223 -58.63 -44.04 -17.75
C LYS A 1223 -57.20 -44.47 -17.41
N LEU A 1224 -57.01 -45.20 -16.32
CA LEU A 1224 -55.98 -46.24 -16.17
C LEU A 1224 -56.38 -47.17 -15.00
N ARG A 1225 -56.01 -48.45 -15.10
CA ARG A 1225 -56.40 -49.49 -14.13
C ARG A 1225 -55.62 -49.35 -12.80
N PRO A 1226 -56.17 -49.82 -11.66
CA PRO A 1226 -55.58 -49.65 -10.32
C PRO A 1226 -54.21 -50.29 -10.11
N ASP A 1227 -53.82 -51.24 -10.96
CA ASP A 1227 -52.54 -51.96 -10.91
C ASP A 1227 -51.34 -51.16 -11.47
N VAL A 1228 -51.57 -49.94 -11.96
CA VAL A 1228 -50.54 -49.06 -12.57
C VAL A 1228 -50.26 -47.80 -11.74
N VAL A 1229 -51.07 -47.50 -10.70
CA VAL A 1229 -50.78 -46.45 -9.70
C VAL A 1229 -49.80 -46.98 -8.68
#